data_AF-A0AAU8LQI2-F1
#
_entry.id   AF-A0AAU8LQI2-F1
#
_cell.length_a   1.000
_cell.length_b   1.000
_cell.length_c   1.000
_cell.angle_alpha   90.00
_cell.angle_beta   90.00
_cell.angle_gamma   90.00
#
_symmetry.space_group_name_H-M   'P 1'
#
loop_
_entity.id
_entity.type
_entity.pdbx_description
1 polymer ?
#
loop_
_entity_poly.entity_id
_entity_poly.type
_entity_poly.pdbx_seq_one_letter_code
_entity_poly.pdbx_strand_id
1 'polypeptide(L)'
;MEIITTHINADFDGLASMIAAKKLYPKATLVFAGSAERPIRDFLSHDIRNLYGFKKIKHIDLSAVTRLIVVDTRQANRLGALEKCLKNPGIELHLYDHHPDAPGDMRGDVEHVEAVGSTTAIFVALLQEQEQYLYPDEATLLSLGIHEDTGSFLYATTTPADLRAAAWLLEQGADLNIVNQFITRDLSAEQIPLLSKLLENSMTYTVHSLPITVCRLTLPQYVDEFAVLVRRMMVMENLDAVFCLVCMGERLYLICRSRISEVNAGTIAREMGGGGHAAAAAATIRDKSLFEAEEELLYLLHRHVKPKAMAVELMSSPVITATPDVTHNQASDLLTRYNINVLLVVRDNSDRKKPRGLLGVISRRDITKAISHQLGELPISEYMTTDLAVLPESATQADIQELIIENRQRLIPIVRETAQAEDGDAVICGVITRTDLLNLLINDPAHLPRDLFHEDEHPSTERTRNISSLMTDTLGRDIILLLRELGEIAQGLYMHAYAVGGFSRDLLLQTKNLDIDIVVEGDGILFAKELAKRKQAGVRTHEKFATATVILPDGLRVDVATARLEYYAFPAAMPTVEHSSLKQDLFRRDFTINAMAIHLNPKWFGTLVDFFNSQNDLKERRIRVMHSLSFVEDPTRIFRAIRFEQRLDFAISKHSEKLMRNAVRMHMYEKFSGPRFFSELKLILSEDRPLASLRRLDSFHLFPVLWPDLRPNLKIDRRFVHILTQAEKAISWFKLLFLKDVGKQTTRCESWMVCLLAVFSRSREQELRNFCQRFELPPKHRKQLLRQKRKADHLAQHMLRRPDMLPAEVYWLLDTLDNEGILYLMSIARKKYIRQQVSHYVTHQRGLQPLLSGQDLMDLGYAPGSSFRIMMNHVLGAQLNGEVSRKDEAIALIQQRYPLGSLDY
;
A
#
# COMPACT_ATOMS: atom_id res chain seq x y z
N MET A 1 64.36 1.81 -21.21
CA MET A 1 63.38 0.70 -21.14
C MET A 1 62.07 1.24 -20.59
N GLU A 2 60.93 0.78 -21.10
CA GLU A 2 59.60 1.21 -20.63
C GLU A 2 58.97 0.12 -19.74
N ILE A 3 58.38 0.50 -18.61
CA ILE A 3 57.79 -0.43 -17.64
C ILE A 3 56.35 -0.01 -17.33
N ILE A 4 55.44 -0.98 -17.27
CA ILE A 4 54.09 -0.82 -16.70
C ILE A 4 54.06 -1.55 -15.36
N THR A 5 53.56 -0.89 -14.31
CA THR A 5 53.40 -1.44 -12.96
C THR A 5 52.14 -0.91 -12.27
N THR A 6 51.70 -1.62 -11.24
CA THR A 6 50.69 -1.18 -10.26
C THR A 6 51.31 -1.22 -8.84
N HIS A 7 50.50 -1.05 -7.80
CA HIS A 7 50.92 -1.11 -6.41
C HIS A 7 51.38 -2.51 -5.93
N ILE A 8 52.11 -2.57 -4.80
CA ILE A 8 52.72 -3.79 -4.23
C ILE A 8 51.74 -4.97 -4.10
N ASN A 9 50.49 -4.71 -3.73
CA ASN A 9 49.44 -5.73 -3.54
C ASN A 9 48.46 -5.72 -4.71
N ALA A 10 48.90 -6.01 -5.93
CA ALA A 10 48.05 -5.94 -7.12
C ALA A 10 46.75 -6.76 -6.96
N ASP A 11 45.61 -6.09 -7.13
CA ASP A 11 44.25 -6.62 -7.24
C ASP A 11 43.83 -6.74 -8.73
N PHE A 12 42.58 -7.14 -9.02
CA PHE A 12 42.12 -7.30 -10.41
C PHE A 12 42.02 -5.96 -11.12
N ASP A 13 41.72 -4.85 -10.43
CA ASP A 13 41.72 -3.53 -11.08
C ASP A 13 43.14 -3.13 -11.52
N GLY A 14 44.12 -3.29 -10.63
CA GLY A 14 45.53 -3.09 -10.95
C GLY A 14 46.03 -4.02 -12.06
N LEU A 15 45.71 -5.32 -12.03
CA LEU A 15 46.10 -6.28 -13.07
C LEU A 15 45.46 -5.96 -14.43
N ALA A 16 44.15 -5.72 -14.43
CA ALA A 16 43.37 -5.44 -15.63
C ALA A 16 43.84 -4.13 -16.27
N SER A 17 44.06 -3.09 -15.46
CA SER A 17 44.65 -1.82 -15.88
C SER A 17 46.05 -1.99 -16.47
N MET A 18 46.90 -2.83 -15.88
CA MET A 18 48.23 -3.13 -16.43
C MET A 18 48.16 -3.77 -17.83
N ILE A 19 47.24 -4.72 -18.03
CA ILE A 19 47.06 -5.39 -19.33
C ILE A 19 46.42 -4.45 -20.35
N ALA A 20 45.48 -3.59 -19.94
CA ALA A 20 44.94 -2.55 -20.82
C ALA A 20 46.02 -1.54 -21.24
N ALA A 21 46.84 -1.09 -20.28
CA ALA A 21 47.96 -0.19 -20.54
C ALA A 21 48.97 -0.81 -21.53
N LYS A 22 49.19 -2.13 -21.49
CA LYS A 22 50.07 -2.83 -22.44
C LYS A 22 49.59 -2.72 -23.90
N LYS A 23 48.29 -2.58 -24.15
CA LYS A 23 47.77 -2.30 -25.50
C LYS A 23 48.08 -0.88 -25.96
N LEU A 24 48.00 0.10 -25.06
CA LEU A 24 48.36 1.50 -25.36
C LEU A 24 49.89 1.68 -25.48
N TYR A 25 50.66 0.89 -24.74
CA TYR A 25 52.13 0.91 -24.70
C TYR A 25 52.72 -0.46 -25.11
N PRO A 26 52.63 -0.85 -26.40
CA PRO A 26 53.02 -2.20 -26.85
C PRO A 26 54.50 -2.53 -26.63
N LYS A 27 55.37 -1.51 -26.51
CA LYS A 27 56.82 -1.67 -26.26
C LYS A 27 57.17 -1.81 -24.77
N ALA A 28 56.25 -1.49 -23.85
CA ALA A 28 56.51 -1.51 -22.42
C ALA A 28 56.45 -2.93 -21.83
N THR A 29 57.26 -3.19 -20.81
CA THR A 29 57.30 -4.50 -20.13
C THR A 29 56.43 -4.47 -18.88
N LEU A 30 55.61 -5.52 -18.67
CA LEU A 30 54.76 -5.66 -17.48
C LEU A 30 55.56 -6.21 -16.30
N VAL A 31 55.47 -5.50 -15.17
CA VAL A 31 56.24 -5.80 -13.97
C VAL A 31 55.37 -5.56 -12.74
N PHE A 32 55.22 -6.57 -11.88
CA PHE A 32 54.57 -6.36 -10.59
C PHE A 32 55.53 -5.69 -9.61
N ALA A 33 55.10 -4.64 -8.93
CA ALA A 33 55.83 -3.99 -7.83
C ALA A 33 56.04 -4.90 -6.60
N GLY A 34 55.18 -5.90 -6.41
CA GLY A 34 55.17 -6.81 -5.27
C GLY A 34 54.46 -8.15 -5.53
N SER A 35 53.80 -8.69 -4.51
CA SER A 35 53.03 -9.93 -4.60
C SER A 35 51.59 -9.66 -5.04
N ALA A 36 51.09 -10.38 -6.05
CA ALA A 36 49.67 -10.35 -6.41
C ALA A 36 48.81 -11.08 -5.37
N GLU A 37 47.55 -10.64 -5.22
CA GLU A 37 46.58 -11.29 -4.33
C GLU A 37 46.35 -12.77 -4.69
N ARG A 38 45.84 -13.56 -3.73
CA ARG A 38 45.60 -15.00 -3.91
C ARG A 38 44.67 -15.30 -5.09
N PRO A 39 43.51 -14.63 -5.27
CA PRO A 39 42.61 -14.88 -6.40
C PRO A 39 43.27 -14.62 -7.76
N ILE A 40 44.17 -13.64 -7.83
CA ILE A 40 44.93 -13.32 -9.04
C ILE A 40 46.02 -14.34 -9.32
N ARG A 41 46.65 -14.89 -8.29
CA ARG A 41 47.59 -16.00 -8.47
C ARG A 41 46.90 -17.26 -8.97
N ASP A 42 45.65 -17.47 -8.56
CA ASP A 42 44.81 -18.58 -9.01
C ASP A 42 44.27 -18.35 -10.43
N PHE A 43 43.97 -17.09 -10.80
CA PHE A 43 43.56 -16.68 -12.15
C PHE A 43 44.73 -16.66 -13.16
N LEU A 44 45.91 -16.19 -12.75
CA LEU A 44 47.12 -16.14 -13.58
C LEU A 44 47.77 -17.53 -13.69
N SER A 45 47.27 -18.35 -14.61
CA SER A 45 47.94 -19.58 -15.03
C SER A 45 49.35 -19.30 -15.59
N HIS A 46 50.19 -20.34 -15.68
CA HIS A 46 51.54 -20.21 -16.25
C HIS A 46 51.50 -19.69 -17.71
N ASP A 47 50.42 -19.99 -18.43
CA ASP A 47 50.23 -19.63 -19.83
C ASP A 47 49.87 -18.14 -20.02
N ILE A 48 49.03 -17.56 -19.16
CA ILE A 48 48.67 -16.13 -19.21
C ILE A 48 49.89 -15.24 -18.91
N ARG A 49 50.74 -15.65 -17.95
CA ARG A 49 51.98 -14.91 -17.63
C ARG A 49 52.96 -14.89 -18.79
N ASN A 50 53.03 -15.99 -19.55
CA ASN A 50 53.89 -16.10 -20.73
C ASN A 50 53.30 -15.33 -21.92
N LEU A 51 51.98 -15.35 -22.10
CA LEU A 51 51.26 -14.65 -23.18
C LEU A 51 51.50 -13.14 -23.13
N TYR A 52 51.44 -12.52 -21.94
CA TYR A 52 51.64 -11.08 -21.76
C TYR A 52 53.10 -10.70 -21.40
N GLY A 53 53.99 -11.69 -21.28
CA GLY A 53 55.43 -11.46 -21.10
C GLY A 53 55.83 -10.79 -19.78
N PHE A 54 55.15 -11.13 -18.67
CA PHE A 54 55.45 -10.57 -17.35
C PHE A 54 56.89 -10.89 -16.92
N LYS A 55 57.67 -9.86 -16.55
CA LYS A 55 59.03 -10.03 -16.02
C LYS A 55 59.06 -9.81 -14.51
N LYS A 56 59.83 -10.66 -13.82
CA LYS A 56 60.12 -10.46 -12.39
C LYS A 56 61.06 -9.27 -12.23
N ILE A 57 60.83 -8.42 -11.22
CA ILE A 57 61.67 -7.23 -10.93
C ILE A 57 63.17 -7.58 -10.92
N LYS A 58 63.55 -8.74 -10.36
CA LYS A 58 64.95 -9.20 -10.29
C LYS A 58 65.65 -9.38 -11.64
N HIS A 59 64.92 -9.41 -12.76
CA HIS A 59 65.47 -9.54 -14.11
C HIS A 59 65.46 -8.20 -14.88
N ILE A 60 65.25 -7.09 -14.18
CA ILE A 60 65.13 -5.76 -14.77
C ILE A 60 66.25 -4.89 -14.22
N ASP A 61 67.00 -4.29 -15.13
CA ASP A 61 67.94 -3.23 -14.78
C ASP A 61 67.17 -1.94 -14.54
N LEU A 62 66.96 -1.61 -13.26
CA LEU A 62 66.23 -0.44 -12.82
C LEU A 62 66.88 0.88 -13.29
N SER A 63 68.20 0.89 -13.53
CA SER A 63 68.92 2.09 -13.97
C SER A 63 68.72 2.40 -15.46
N ALA A 64 68.34 1.39 -16.25
CA ALA A 64 68.08 1.52 -17.69
C ALA A 64 66.62 1.90 -18.01
N VAL A 65 65.79 2.15 -17.00
CA VAL A 65 64.38 2.51 -17.16
C VAL A 65 64.27 4.00 -17.51
N THR A 66 63.63 4.27 -18.64
CA THR A 66 63.50 5.61 -19.24
C THR A 66 62.06 6.11 -19.20
N ARG A 67 61.07 5.21 -19.09
CA ARG A 67 59.66 5.54 -18.90
C ARG A 67 59.01 4.58 -17.91
N LEU A 68 58.25 5.12 -16.96
CA LEU A 68 57.49 4.36 -15.99
C LEU A 68 56.00 4.70 -16.12
N ILE A 69 55.19 3.71 -16.47
CA ILE A 69 53.73 3.80 -16.51
C ILE A 69 53.20 3.15 -15.23
N VAL A 70 52.57 3.95 -14.38
CA VAL A 70 51.96 3.50 -13.13
C VAL A 70 50.46 3.56 -13.27
N VAL A 71 49.81 2.45 -12.94
CA VAL A 71 48.35 2.33 -12.93
C VAL A 71 47.85 2.04 -11.52
N ASP A 72 46.69 2.58 -11.20
CA ASP A 72 45.94 2.30 -9.97
C ASP A 72 46.64 2.74 -8.68
N THR A 73 47.59 3.68 -8.80
CA THR A 73 48.15 4.38 -7.65
C THR A 73 48.96 5.61 -8.07
N ARG A 74 48.87 6.68 -7.27
CA ARG A 74 49.78 7.83 -7.34
C ARG A 74 50.79 7.90 -6.20
N GLN A 75 50.87 6.90 -5.33
CA GLN A 75 51.78 6.96 -4.17
C GLN A 75 53.11 6.24 -4.42
N ALA A 76 54.22 6.96 -4.28
CA ALA A 76 55.57 6.43 -4.55
C ALA A 76 55.93 5.23 -3.66
N ASN A 77 55.55 5.27 -2.38
CA ASN A 77 55.79 4.19 -1.41
C ASN A 77 55.06 2.87 -1.77
N ARG A 78 53.99 2.92 -2.58
CA ARG A 78 53.24 1.75 -3.04
C ARG A 78 53.91 1.04 -4.23
N LEU A 79 55.02 1.56 -4.77
CA LEU A 79 55.76 0.96 -5.88
C LEU A 79 56.88 -0.01 -5.46
N GLY A 80 57.17 -0.10 -4.15
CA GLY A 80 58.19 -1.00 -3.63
C GLY A 80 59.57 -0.76 -4.25
N ALA A 81 60.19 -1.80 -4.80
CA ALA A 81 61.53 -1.69 -5.38
C ALA A 81 61.61 -0.79 -6.63
N LEU A 82 60.48 -0.58 -7.33
CA LEU A 82 60.40 0.25 -8.53
C LEU A 82 60.40 1.76 -8.22
N GLU A 83 60.18 2.16 -6.96
CA GLU A 83 60.33 3.54 -6.50
C GLU A 83 61.72 4.11 -6.84
N LYS A 84 62.75 3.25 -6.85
CA LYS A 84 64.13 3.63 -7.19
C LYS A 84 64.26 4.20 -8.60
N CYS A 85 63.40 3.78 -9.54
CA CYS A 85 63.40 4.27 -10.91
C CYS A 85 63.05 5.76 -10.99
N LEU A 86 62.25 6.28 -10.06
CA LEU A 86 61.86 7.70 -10.03
C LEU A 86 63.06 8.65 -9.89
N LYS A 87 64.23 8.14 -9.47
CA LYS A 87 65.47 8.92 -9.33
C LYS A 87 66.35 8.87 -10.59
N ASN A 88 65.95 8.17 -11.64
CA ASN A 88 66.71 8.08 -12.88
C ASN A 88 66.68 9.43 -13.62
N PRO A 89 67.82 9.90 -14.17
CA PRO A 89 67.88 11.17 -14.88
C PRO A 89 67.05 11.10 -16.18
N GLY A 90 66.06 11.99 -16.31
CA GLY A 90 65.21 12.09 -17.50
C GLY A 90 64.14 11.00 -17.63
N ILE A 91 63.71 10.40 -16.52
CA ILE A 91 62.59 9.45 -16.53
C ILE A 91 61.27 10.14 -16.85
N GLU A 92 60.51 9.56 -17.78
CA GLU A 92 59.15 9.99 -18.12
C GLU A 92 58.13 9.17 -17.32
N LEU A 93 57.23 9.84 -16.59
CA LEU A 93 56.27 9.22 -15.68
C LEU A 93 54.84 9.40 -16.18
N HIS A 94 54.13 8.29 -16.42
CA HIS A 94 52.72 8.29 -16.83
C HIS A 94 51.88 7.70 -15.71
N LEU A 95 50.86 8.42 -15.26
CA LEU A 95 50.02 8.06 -14.12
C LEU A 95 48.56 7.89 -14.57
N TYR A 96 47.95 6.77 -14.20
CA TYR A 96 46.54 6.47 -14.38
C TYR A 96 45.97 6.06 -13.02
N ASP A 97 45.00 6.80 -12.50
CA ASP A 97 44.47 6.55 -11.16
C ASP A 97 43.04 7.11 -11.00
N HIS A 98 42.22 6.47 -10.19
CA HIS A 98 40.85 6.91 -9.88
C HIS A 98 40.68 7.43 -8.44
N HIS A 99 41.72 7.27 -7.60
CA HIS A 99 41.67 7.69 -6.20
C HIS A 99 41.68 9.22 -6.04
N PRO A 100 40.96 9.78 -5.04
CA PRO A 100 41.02 11.20 -4.71
C PRO A 100 42.43 11.68 -4.37
N ASP A 101 42.71 12.96 -4.58
CA ASP A 101 44.00 13.57 -4.27
C ASP A 101 44.40 13.39 -2.80
N ALA A 102 45.63 12.92 -2.58
CA ALA A 102 46.22 12.69 -1.27
C ALA A 102 47.57 13.42 -1.09
N PRO A 103 47.95 13.80 0.16
CA PRO A 103 49.26 14.36 0.43
C PRO A 103 50.37 13.35 0.09
N GLY A 104 51.31 13.74 -0.78
CA GLY A 104 52.43 12.89 -1.20
C GLY A 104 52.23 12.16 -2.53
N ASP A 105 51.16 12.46 -3.26
CA ASP A 105 50.95 11.95 -4.61
C ASP A 105 52.07 12.39 -5.57
N MET A 106 52.53 11.44 -6.38
CA MET A 106 53.47 11.67 -7.47
C MET A 106 52.82 12.55 -8.54
N ARG A 107 53.65 13.33 -9.23
CA ARG A 107 53.27 14.08 -10.43
C ARG A 107 53.96 13.50 -11.65
N GLY A 108 53.18 13.17 -12.67
CA GLY A 108 53.65 12.59 -13.93
C GLY A 108 53.70 13.61 -15.06
N ASP A 109 54.45 13.27 -16.10
CA ASP A 109 54.45 13.98 -17.38
C ASP A 109 53.12 13.79 -18.14
N VAL A 110 52.47 12.64 -17.92
CA VAL A 110 51.12 12.34 -18.40
C VAL A 110 50.28 11.88 -17.21
N GLU A 111 49.15 12.52 -16.97
CA GLU A 111 48.23 12.19 -15.87
C GLU A 111 46.81 12.00 -16.40
N HIS A 112 46.25 10.80 -16.23
CA HIS A 112 44.84 10.49 -16.42
C HIS A 112 44.24 10.13 -15.07
N VAL A 113 43.78 11.16 -14.36
CA VAL A 113 43.15 11.02 -13.04
C VAL A 113 41.69 11.39 -13.16
N GLU A 114 40.81 10.42 -13.01
CA GLU A 114 39.36 10.60 -13.18
C GLU A 114 38.60 10.10 -11.95
N ALA A 115 37.57 10.82 -11.53
CA ALA A 115 36.71 10.42 -10.42
C ALA A 115 35.70 9.35 -10.85
N VAL A 116 36.20 8.18 -11.27
CA VAL A 116 35.44 6.99 -11.68
C VAL A 116 35.60 5.85 -10.67
N GLY A 117 34.79 4.81 -10.80
CA GLY A 117 34.72 3.71 -9.85
C GLY A 117 35.90 2.73 -9.92
N SER A 118 36.68 2.71 -11.01
CA SER A 118 37.88 1.88 -11.18
C SER A 118 38.87 2.48 -12.17
N THR A 119 40.15 2.20 -12.02
CA THR A 119 41.20 2.58 -12.99
C THR A 119 40.99 1.86 -14.33
N THR A 120 40.48 0.63 -14.31
CA THR A 120 40.15 -0.14 -15.52
C THR A 120 39.11 0.57 -16.38
N ALA A 121 38.13 1.24 -15.78
CA ALA A 121 37.13 2.01 -16.54
C ALA A 121 37.76 3.15 -17.37
N ILE A 122 38.79 3.81 -16.84
CA ILE A 122 39.57 4.84 -17.55
C ILE A 122 40.21 4.23 -18.80
N PHE A 123 40.88 3.09 -18.64
CA PHE A 123 41.51 2.40 -19.76
C PHE A 123 40.51 1.88 -20.80
N VAL A 124 39.35 1.40 -20.37
CA VAL A 124 38.29 0.98 -21.29
C VAL A 124 37.80 2.14 -22.15
N ALA A 125 37.60 3.32 -21.55
CA ALA A 125 37.26 4.52 -22.31
C ALA A 125 38.34 4.88 -23.35
N LEU A 126 39.61 4.86 -22.96
CA LEU A 126 40.74 5.12 -23.87
C LEU A 126 40.85 4.09 -25.00
N LEU A 127 40.62 2.81 -24.71
CA LEU A 127 40.63 1.75 -25.72
C LEU A 127 39.45 1.87 -26.68
N GLN A 128 38.29 2.28 -26.18
CA GLN A 128 37.09 2.53 -26.97
C GLN A 128 37.29 3.74 -27.91
N GLU A 129 37.90 4.83 -27.42
CA GLU A 129 38.24 6.01 -28.24
C GLU A 129 39.24 5.67 -29.37
N GLN A 130 40.14 4.72 -29.14
CA GLN A 130 41.11 4.26 -30.14
C GLN A 130 40.58 3.12 -31.04
N GLU A 131 39.29 2.77 -30.94
CA GLU A 131 38.64 1.69 -31.67
C GLU A 131 39.42 0.36 -31.59
N GLN A 132 40.01 0.06 -30.43
CA GLN A 132 40.81 -1.15 -30.22
C GLN A 132 39.91 -2.38 -30.05
N TYR A 133 40.27 -3.47 -30.74
CA TYR A 133 39.61 -4.76 -30.57
C TYR A 133 40.12 -5.48 -29.31
N LEU A 134 39.18 -6.04 -28.55
CA LEU A 134 39.45 -6.89 -27.39
C LEU A 134 39.07 -8.33 -27.68
N TYR A 135 39.95 -9.27 -27.32
CA TYR A 135 39.56 -10.67 -27.27
C TYR A 135 38.61 -10.92 -26.09
N PRO A 136 37.69 -11.89 -26.17
CA PRO A 136 36.74 -12.20 -25.09
C PRO A 136 37.39 -12.40 -23.71
N ASP A 137 38.57 -13.01 -23.66
CA ASP A 137 39.31 -13.22 -22.41
C ASP A 137 39.84 -11.89 -21.82
N GLU A 138 40.27 -10.96 -22.68
CA GLU A 138 40.68 -9.62 -22.28
C GLU A 138 39.48 -8.81 -21.79
N ALA A 139 38.36 -8.90 -22.51
CA ALA A 139 37.12 -8.24 -22.11
C ALA A 139 36.62 -8.76 -20.75
N THR A 140 36.73 -10.07 -20.51
CA THR A 140 36.38 -10.71 -19.24
C THR A 140 37.29 -10.23 -18.10
N LEU A 141 38.60 -10.13 -18.33
CA LEU A 141 39.54 -9.63 -17.33
C LEU A 141 39.33 -8.15 -16.99
N LEU A 142 39.09 -7.31 -17.99
CA LEU A 142 38.75 -5.91 -17.75
C LEU A 142 37.41 -5.78 -17.00
N SER A 143 36.46 -6.68 -17.28
CA SER A 143 35.18 -6.71 -16.56
C SER A 143 35.38 -7.10 -15.10
N LEU A 144 36.28 -8.05 -14.80
CA LEU A 144 36.68 -8.41 -13.43
C LEU A 144 37.24 -7.21 -12.67
N GLY A 145 38.15 -6.44 -13.28
CA GLY A 145 38.73 -5.23 -12.64
C GLY A 145 37.68 -4.20 -12.26
N ILE A 146 36.75 -3.88 -13.19
CA ILE A 146 35.65 -2.94 -12.91
C ILE A 146 34.75 -3.46 -11.78
N HIS A 147 34.36 -4.73 -11.82
CA HIS A 147 33.43 -5.28 -10.83
C HIS A 147 34.07 -5.46 -9.44
N GLU A 148 35.39 -5.66 -9.34
CA GLU A 148 36.07 -5.71 -8.05
C GLU A 148 35.98 -4.35 -7.34
N ASP A 149 36.40 -3.28 -8.03
CA ASP A 149 36.57 -1.97 -7.42
C ASP A 149 35.26 -1.17 -7.29
N THR A 150 34.25 -1.48 -8.10
CA THR A 150 32.89 -0.95 -7.95
C THR A 150 32.03 -1.78 -6.98
N GLY A 151 32.54 -2.91 -6.47
CA GLY A 151 31.77 -3.84 -5.65
C GLY A 151 30.56 -4.40 -6.39
N SER A 152 30.76 -4.75 -7.67
CA SER A 152 29.71 -5.11 -8.63
C SER A 152 28.65 -4.01 -8.76
N PHE A 153 29.12 -2.76 -8.91
CA PHE A 153 28.31 -1.55 -9.06
C PHE A 153 27.47 -1.14 -7.83
N LEU A 154 27.76 -1.72 -6.66
CA LEU A 154 27.02 -1.44 -5.42
C LEU A 154 27.70 -0.40 -4.53
N TYR A 155 28.95 -0.04 -4.80
CA TYR A 155 29.65 1.00 -4.04
C TYR A 155 29.22 2.40 -4.47
N ALA A 156 29.19 3.33 -3.52
CA ALA A 156 28.79 4.72 -3.76
C ALA A 156 29.78 5.50 -4.67
N THR A 157 30.98 4.97 -4.85
CA THR A 157 32.00 5.47 -5.79
C THR A 157 31.75 5.06 -7.23
N THR A 158 30.80 4.15 -7.48
CA THR A 158 30.43 3.71 -8.84
C THR A 158 29.79 4.86 -9.61
N THR A 159 30.25 5.09 -10.83
CA THR A 159 29.76 6.15 -11.72
C THR A 159 29.06 5.59 -12.96
N PRO A 160 28.30 6.42 -13.70
CA PRO A 160 27.76 6.02 -15.00
C PRO A 160 28.84 5.61 -16.02
N ALA A 161 30.09 6.08 -15.88
CA ALA A 161 31.19 5.70 -16.77
C ALA A 161 31.55 4.21 -16.59
N ASP A 162 31.58 3.71 -15.35
CA ASP A 162 31.88 2.31 -15.04
C ASP A 162 30.85 1.35 -15.65
N LEU A 163 29.57 1.73 -15.60
CA LEU A 163 28.48 0.95 -16.20
C LEU A 163 28.55 0.93 -17.73
N ARG A 164 28.95 2.04 -18.37
CA ARG A 164 29.15 2.08 -19.83
C ARG A 164 30.36 1.25 -20.24
N ALA A 165 31.46 1.35 -19.49
CA ALA A 165 32.65 0.54 -19.71
C ALA A 165 32.31 -0.96 -19.59
N ALA A 166 31.61 -1.37 -18.53
CA ALA A 166 31.17 -2.75 -18.36
C ALA A 166 30.21 -3.21 -19.47
N ALA A 167 29.27 -2.37 -19.90
CA ALA A 167 28.38 -2.68 -21.02
C ALA A 167 29.16 -2.90 -22.32
N TRP A 168 30.13 -2.04 -22.63
CA TRP A 168 30.96 -2.20 -23.82
C TRP A 168 31.82 -3.46 -23.76
N LEU A 169 32.38 -3.81 -22.59
CA LEU A 169 33.12 -5.07 -22.42
C LEU A 169 32.24 -6.31 -22.66
N LEU A 170 30.96 -6.25 -22.26
CA LEU A 170 30.00 -7.32 -22.59
C LEU A 170 29.74 -7.41 -24.09
N GLU A 171 29.65 -6.27 -24.79
CA GLU A 171 29.57 -6.25 -26.25
C GLU A 171 30.81 -6.87 -26.91
N GLN A 172 31.99 -6.71 -26.31
CA GLN A 172 33.24 -7.35 -26.75
C GLN A 172 33.34 -8.85 -26.35
N GLY A 173 32.34 -9.39 -25.66
CA GLY A 173 32.26 -10.83 -25.34
C GLY A 173 32.76 -11.23 -23.95
N ALA A 174 32.78 -10.32 -22.97
CA ALA A 174 33.09 -10.66 -21.58
C ALA A 174 32.14 -11.73 -20.99
N ASP A 175 32.68 -12.74 -20.30
CA ASP A 175 31.89 -13.82 -19.67
C ASP A 175 31.61 -13.51 -18.19
N LEU A 176 30.35 -13.14 -17.90
CA LEU A 176 29.91 -12.84 -16.54
C LEU A 176 29.92 -14.05 -15.59
N ASN A 177 29.91 -15.29 -16.09
CA ASN A 177 30.00 -16.46 -15.22
C ASN A 177 31.38 -16.55 -14.57
N ILE A 178 32.43 -16.26 -15.35
CA ILE A 178 33.81 -16.18 -14.86
C ILE A 178 33.92 -14.99 -13.91
N VAL A 179 33.35 -13.82 -14.27
CA VAL A 179 33.32 -12.65 -13.38
C VAL A 179 32.71 -13.02 -12.02
N ASN A 180 31.54 -13.67 -12.02
CA ASN A 180 30.85 -14.09 -10.82
C ASN A 180 31.66 -15.11 -9.99
N GLN A 181 32.34 -16.05 -10.63
CA GLN A 181 33.15 -17.07 -9.95
C GLN A 181 34.29 -16.46 -9.11
N PHE A 182 34.94 -15.39 -9.58
CA PHE A 182 36.06 -14.78 -8.88
C PHE A 182 35.66 -13.65 -7.92
N ILE A 183 34.50 -13.02 -8.13
CA ILE A 183 34.03 -11.90 -7.30
C ILE A 183 33.21 -12.34 -6.09
N THR A 184 32.48 -13.46 -6.20
CA THR A 184 31.69 -13.97 -5.07
C THR A 184 32.63 -14.62 -4.04
N ARG A 185 33.01 -13.86 -3.00
CA ARG A 185 33.73 -14.42 -1.84
C ARG A 185 32.76 -15.21 -0.97
N ASP A 186 32.71 -16.53 -1.17
CA ASP A 186 31.99 -17.44 -0.29
C ASP A 186 32.63 -17.47 1.12
N LEU A 187 31.79 -17.59 2.16
CA LEU A 187 32.29 -17.76 3.53
C LEU A 187 32.97 -19.13 3.65
N SER A 188 34.21 -19.14 4.12
CA SER A 188 34.90 -20.39 4.45
C SER A 188 34.22 -21.11 5.63
N ALA A 189 34.41 -22.43 5.72
CA ALA A 189 33.88 -23.23 6.83
C ALA A 189 34.37 -22.75 8.21
N GLU A 190 35.54 -22.11 8.28
CA GLU A 190 36.10 -21.53 9.50
C GLU A 190 35.49 -20.17 9.86
N GLN A 191 34.95 -19.45 8.88
CA GLN A 191 34.32 -18.14 9.06
C GLN A 191 32.86 -18.22 9.52
N ILE A 192 32.14 -19.30 9.20
CA ILE A 192 30.74 -19.49 9.60
C ILE A 192 30.58 -19.47 11.14
N PRO A 193 31.39 -20.22 11.93
CA PRO A 193 31.30 -20.16 13.39
C PRO A 193 31.65 -18.77 13.96
N LEU A 194 32.57 -18.03 13.33
CA LEU A 194 32.93 -16.68 13.76
C LEU A 194 31.78 -15.69 13.53
N LEU A 195 31.04 -15.85 12.43
CA LEU A 195 29.85 -15.04 12.15
C LEU A 195 28.74 -15.29 13.16
N SER A 196 28.50 -16.54 13.58
CA SER A 196 27.57 -16.85 14.68
C SER A 196 27.97 -16.14 15.96
N LYS A 197 29.26 -16.20 16.33
CA LYS A 197 29.79 -15.50 17.51
C LYS A 197 29.64 -13.98 17.43
N LEU A 198 29.83 -13.38 16.25
CA LEU A 198 29.61 -11.95 16.05
C LEU A 198 28.14 -11.55 16.31
N LEU A 199 27.20 -12.35 15.82
CA LEU A 199 25.77 -12.13 16.03
C LEU A 199 25.39 -12.26 17.52
N GLU A 200 25.86 -13.32 18.17
CA GLU A 200 25.61 -13.58 19.61
C GLU A 200 26.19 -12.51 20.54
N ASN A 201 27.32 -11.90 20.18
CA ASN A 201 28.01 -10.89 21.00
C ASN A 201 27.78 -9.46 20.51
N SER A 202 26.68 -9.24 19.80
CA SER A 202 26.25 -7.91 19.36
C SER A 202 25.28 -7.27 20.37
N MET A 203 25.44 -5.97 20.60
CA MET A 203 24.55 -5.15 21.41
C MET A 203 24.16 -3.90 20.63
N THR A 204 22.88 -3.54 20.66
CA THR A 204 22.39 -2.33 19.98
C THR A 204 22.24 -1.20 20.99
N TYR A 205 22.88 -0.08 20.69
CA TYR A 205 22.81 1.17 21.45
C TYR A 205 21.98 2.18 20.67
N THR A 206 21.09 2.89 21.36
CA THR A 206 20.33 3.99 20.75
C THR A 206 21.08 5.30 21.02
N VAL A 207 21.63 5.91 19.97
CA VAL A 207 22.34 7.20 20.05
C VAL A 207 21.58 8.21 19.19
N HIS A 208 21.07 9.30 19.78
CA HIS A 208 20.26 10.31 19.09
C HIS A 208 19.10 9.71 18.25
N SER A 209 18.40 8.72 18.83
CA SER A 209 17.31 7.93 18.21
C SER A 209 17.74 7.01 17.04
N LEU A 210 19.04 6.83 16.78
CA LEU A 210 19.56 5.90 15.78
C LEU A 210 20.04 4.60 16.45
N PRO A 211 19.59 3.42 16.00
CA PRO A 211 20.09 2.14 16.48
C PRO A 211 21.48 1.85 15.90
N ILE A 212 22.49 1.78 16.76
CA ILE A 212 23.88 1.51 16.39
C ILE A 212 24.30 0.20 17.04
N THR A 213 24.70 -0.78 16.23
CA THR A 213 25.13 -2.08 16.74
C THR A 213 26.62 -2.07 17.05
N VAL A 214 26.99 -2.43 18.27
CA VAL A 214 28.38 -2.62 18.69
C VAL A 214 28.60 -4.08 19.02
N CYS A 215 29.66 -4.69 18.49
CA CYS A 215 29.99 -6.08 18.74
C CYS A 215 31.34 -6.20 19.43
N ARG A 216 31.44 -7.15 20.37
CA ARG A 216 32.65 -7.44 21.14
C ARG A 216 33.09 -8.87 20.91
N LEU A 217 34.33 -9.09 20.51
CA LEU A 217 34.83 -10.45 20.32
C LEU A 217 36.30 -10.57 20.71
N THR A 218 36.66 -11.69 21.34
CA THR A 218 38.06 -12.04 21.62
C THR A 218 38.39 -13.35 20.91
N LEU A 219 39.46 -13.34 20.13
CA LEU A 219 39.92 -14.45 19.31
C LEU A 219 41.38 -14.80 19.67
N PRO A 220 41.71 -16.10 19.82
CA PRO A 220 43.04 -16.52 20.22
C PRO A 220 44.10 -16.32 19.13
N GLN A 221 43.68 -16.16 17.87
CA GLN A 221 44.56 -16.03 16.71
C GLN A 221 44.06 -14.91 15.80
N TYR A 222 44.95 -14.40 14.96
CA TYR A 222 44.61 -13.43 13.91
C TYR A 222 43.77 -14.09 12.83
N VAL A 223 42.70 -13.42 12.40
CA VAL A 223 41.80 -13.89 11.34
C VAL A 223 41.89 -12.92 10.18
N ASP A 224 42.37 -13.41 9.04
CA ASP A 224 42.39 -12.64 7.79
C ASP A 224 40.97 -12.29 7.31
N GLU A 225 40.83 -11.14 6.66
CA GLU A 225 39.58 -10.66 6.05
C GLU A 225 38.36 -10.54 7.00
N PHE A 226 38.59 -10.30 8.28
CA PHE A 226 37.50 -10.19 9.26
C PHE A 226 36.45 -9.11 8.91
N ALA A 227 36.83 -8.07 8.17
CA ALA A 227 35.92 -7.04 7.68
C ALA A 227 34.81 -7.58 6.74
N VAL A 228 35.04 -8.71 6.07
CA VAL A 228 34.04 -9.40 5.25
C VAL A 228 32.92 -9.96 6.14
N LEU A 229 33.26 -10.48 7.32
CA LEU A 229 32.29 -10.99 8.29
C LEU A 229 31.41 -9.87 8.85
N VAL A 230 32.01 -8.73 9.19
CA VAL A 230 31.29 -7.55 9.67
C VAL A 230 30.32 -7.03 8.60
N ARG A 231 30.75 -6.97 7.33
CA ARG A 231 29.86 -6.61 6.21
C ARG A 231 28.73 -7.62 6.05
N ARG A 232 29.01 -8.92 6.16
CA ARG A 232 28.00 -9.97 6.02
C ARG A 232 26.96 -9.89 7.13
N MET A 233 27.39 -9.67 8.37
CA MET A 233 26.52 -9.41 9.52
C MET A 233 25.61 -8.20 9.27
N MET A 234 26.17 -7.08 8.82
CA MET A 234 25.41 -5.86 8.51
C MET A 234 24.32 -6.10 7.45
N VAL A 235 24.61 -6.94 6.45
CA VAL A 235 23.64 -7.33 5.41
C VAL A 235 22.58 -8.28 5.94
N MET A 236 22.97 -9.28 6.73
CA MET A 236 22.06 -10.30 7.27
C MET A 236 21.04 -9.72 8.26
N GLU A 237 21.49 -8.88 9.19
CA GLU A 237 20.63 -8.26 10.23
C GLU A 237 20.03 -6.93 9.77
N ASN A 238 20.29 -6.51 8.53
CA ASN A 238 19.86 -5.24 7.96
C ASN A 238 20.17 -4.02 8.86
N LEU A 239 21.42 -3.93 9.33
CA LEU A 239 21.86 -2.89 10.27
C LEU A 239 22.24 -1.60 9.53
N ASP A 240 21.87 -0.45 10.11
CA ASP A 240 22.23 0.88 9.57
C ASP A 240 23.69 1.24 9.84
N ALA A 241 24.19 0.92 11.04
CA ALA A 241 25.58 1.09 11.44
C ALA A 241 26.04 -0.02 12.39
N VAL A 242 27.26 -0.51 12.17
CA VAL A 242 27.90 -1.54 12.99
C VAL A 242 29.36 -1.20 13.30
N PHE A 243 29.75 -1.38 14.56
CA PHE A 243 31.10 -1.19 15.06
C PHE A 243 31.57 -2.44 15.81
N CYS A 244 32.56 -3.15 15.27
CA CYS A 244 33.08 -4.37 15.88
C CYS A 244 34.43 -4.10 16.54
N LEU A 245 34.50 -4.26 17.85
CA LEU A 245 35.73 -4.28 18.65
C LEU A 245 36.17 -5.73 18.83
N VAL A 246 37.29 -6.07 18.20
CA VAL A 246 37.79 -7.46 18.16
C VAL A 246 39.22 -7.52 18.61
N CYS A 247 39.46 -8.24 19.71
CA CYS A 247 40.80 -8.57 20.17
C CYS A 247 41.26 -9.85 19.45
N MET A 248 42.32 -9.78 18.65
CA MET A 248 42.90 -10.93 17.95
C MET A 248 44.34 -11.11 18.41
N GLY A 249 44.60 -12.14 19.21
CA GLY A 249 45.88 -12.30 19.89
C GLY A 249 46.10 -11.18 20.92
N GLU A 250 47.18 -10.41 20.77
CA GLU A 250 47.52 -9.30 21.69
C GLU A 250 47.09 -7.91 21.16
N ARG A 251 46.40 -7.84 20.02
CA ARG A 251 46.03 -6.57 19.38
C ARG A 251 44.52 -6.38 19.31
N LEU A 252 44.09 -5.17 19.61
CA LEU A 252 42.69 -4.76 19.52
C LEU A 252 42.43 -4.02 18.20
N TYR A 253 41.40 -4.47 17.49
CA TYR A 253 40.99 -3.92 16.21
C TYR A 253 39.56 -3.36 16.32
N LEU A 254 39.34 -2.22 15.70
CA LEU A 254 38.00 -1.67 15.46
C LEU A 254 37.71 -1.78 13.96
N ILE A 255 36.56 -2.35 13.61
CA ILE A 255 36.07 -2.43 12.23
C ILE A 255 34.67 -1.84 12.18
N CYS A 256 34.50 -0.81 11.35
CA CYS A 256 33.27 -0.02 11.28
C CYS A 256 32.63 -0.13 9.90
N ARG A 257 31.30 -0.21 9.86
CA ARG A 257 30.49 -0.08 8.64
C ARG A 257 29.24 0.76 8.90
N SER A 258 28.91 1.65 7.98
CA SER A 258 27.72 2.51 8.04
C SER A 258 27.07 2.63 6.67
N ARG A 259 25.74 2.58 6.63
CA ARG A 259 24.89 2.83 5.44
C ARG A 259 24.26 4.21 5.47
N ILE A 260 24.26 4.87 6.62
CA ILE A 260 23.58 6.15 6.85
C ILE A 260 24.60 7.27 6.99
N SER A 261 24.29 8.42 6.41
CA SER A 261 25.16 9.61 6.40
C SER A 261 25.33 10.25 7.79
N GLU A 262 24.37 9.98 8.67
CA GLU A 262 24.23 10.43 10.04
C GLU A 262 25.30 9.83 10.95
N VAL A 263 25.83 8.65 10.57
CA VAL A 263 26.91 7.94 11.28
C VAL A 263 28.13 7.84 10.36
N ASN A 264 29.11 8.73 10.56
CA ASN A 264 30.35 8.72 9.79
C ASN A 264 31.40 7.80 10.43
N ALA A 265 31.54 6.59 9.92
CA ALA A 265 32.47 5.59 10.44
C ALA A 265 33.94 6.03 10.36
N GLY A 266 34.30 6.78 9.31
CA GLY A 266 35.67 7.25 9.07
C GLY A 266 36.15 8.29 10.09
N THR A 267 35.27 9.22 10.49
CA THR A 267 35.59 10.21 11.53
C THR A 267 35.85 9.54 12.88
N ILE A 268 34.99 8.60 13.25
CA ILE A 268 35.08 7.88 14.54
C ILE A 268 36.34 7.01 14.58
N ALA A 269 36.64 6.28 13.49
CA ALA A 269 37.84 5.46 13.41
C ALA A 269 39.14 6.29 13.48
N ARG A 270 39.18 7.50 12.89
CA ARG A 270 40.34 8.39 12.95
C ARG A 270 40.66 8.84 14.38
N GLU A 271 39.66 9.17 15.18
CA GLU A 271 39.87 9.54 16.58
C GLU A 271 40.34 8.37 17.45
N MET A 272 40.03 7.13 17.06
CA MET A 272 40.53 5.91 17.71
C MET A 272 41.86 5.40 17.13
N GLY A 273 42.59 6.23 16.37
CA GLY A 273 43.91 5.89 15.83
C GLY A 273 43.90 5.09 14.52
N GLY A 274 42.80 5.15 13.76
CA GLY A 274 42.60 4.46 12.49
C GLY A 274 42.39 5.35 11.27
N GLY A 275 41.77 4.81 10.23
CA GLY A 275 41.50 5.49 8.97
C GLY A 275 40.38 4.83 8.15
N GLY A 276 39.92 5.52 7.11
CA GLY A 276 38.87 5.03 6.20
C GLY A 276 37.88 6.11 5.76
N HIS A 277 36.83 5.66 5.07
CA HIS A 277 35.76 6.48 4.50
C HIS A 277 34.50 6.49 5.40
N ALA A 278 33.55 7.36 5.10
CA ALA A 278 32.32 7.52 5.89
C ALA A 278 31.50 6.23 6.05
N ALA A 279 31.49 5.36 5.02
CA ALA A 279 30.76 4.10 5.03
C ALA A 279 31.56 2.90 5.60
N ALA A 280 32.89 2.99 5.62
CA ALA A 280 33.77 1.87 5.90
C ALA A 280 35.12 2.35 6.45
N ALA A 281 35.46 1.93 7.67
CA ALA A 281 36.70 2.32 8.32
C ALA A 281 37.25 1.23 9.25
N ALA A 282 38.52 1.35 9.63
CA ALA A 282 39.16 0.46 10.59
C ALA A 282 40.23 1.19 11.43
N ALA A 283 40.45 0.74 12.66
CA ALA A 283 41.50 1.23 13.55
C ALA A 283 42.21 0.09 14.27
N THR A 284 43.50 0.29 14.60
CA THR A 284 44.24 -0.60 15.50
C THR A 284 44.49 0.15 16.80
N ILE A 285 43.86 -0.32 17.88
CA ILE A 285 43.89 0.34 19.18
C ILE A 285 45.05 -0.26 19.98
N ARG A 286 45.90 0.61 20.55
CA ARG A 286 47.05 0.24 21.39
C ARG A 286 46.79 0.64 22.83
N ASP A 287 47.34 -0.13 23.77
CA ASP A 287 47.39 0.19 25.21
C ASP A 287 46.02 0.42 25.88
N LYS A 288 44.96 -0.22 25.35
CA LYS A 288 43.61 -0.19 25.93
C LYS A 288 43.02 -1.58 25.99
N SER A 289 42.28 -1.86 27.06
CA SER A 289 41.43 -3.05 27.15
C SER A 289 40.22 -2.93 26.21
N LEU A 290 39.60 -4.07 25.90
CA LEU A 290 38.39 -4.11 25.08
C LEU A 290 37.23 -3.33 25.69
N PHE A 291 37.19 -3.22 27.03
CA PHE A 291 36.21 -2.42 27.77
C PHE A 291 36.46 -0.92 27.65
N GLU A 292 37.70 -0.47 27.87
CA GLU A 292 38.06 0.96 27.75
C GLU A 292 37.87 1.49 26.32
N ALA A 293 38.20 0.67 25.32
CA ALA A 293 37.98 1.00 23.91
C ALA A 293 36.49 1.12 23.56
N GLU A 294 35.64 0.35 24.23
CA GLU A 294 34.20 0.45 24.06
C GLU A 294 33.63 1.73 24.68
N GLU A 295 34.03 2.07 25.91
CA GLU A 295 33.57 3.32 26.55
C GLU A 295 33.97 4.54 25.72
N GLU A 296 35.19 4.55 25.18
CA GLU A 296 35.64 5.58 24.24
C GLU A 296 34.81 5.59 22.95
N LEU A 297 34.54 4.43 22.35
CA LEU A 297 33.71 4.33 21.15
C LEU A 297 32.30 4.89 21.41
N LEU A 298 31.68 4.54 22.53
CA LEU A 298 30.35 5.05 22.91
C LEU A 298 30.37 6.56 23.11
N TYR A 299 31.41 7.11 23.76
CA TYR A 299 31.60 8.55 23.89
C TYR A 299 31.70 9.24 22.52
N LEU A 300 32.49 8.68 21.60
CA LEU A 300 32.66 9.22 20.24
C LEU A 300 31.37 9.14 19.43
N LEU A 301 30.58 8.07 19.58
CA LEU A 301 29.28 7.94 18.94
C LEU A 301 28.33 9.05 19.39
N HIS A 302 28.24 9.33 20.69
CA HIS A 302 27.39 10.43 21.19
C HIS A 302 27.82 11.81 20.68
N ARG A 303 29.12 12.00 20.42
CA ARG A 303 29.68 13.27 19.94
C ARG A 303 29.51 13.49 18.44
N HIS A 304 29.67 12.45 17.63
CA HIS A 304 29.81 12.57 16.16
C HIS A 304 28.58 12.12 15.37
N VAL A 305 27.66 11.38 15.98
CA VAL A 305 26.41 10.96 15.32
C VAL A 305 25.47 12.16 15.20
N LYS A 306 25.00 12.42 13.98
CA LYS A 306 24.07 13.53 13.72
C LYS A 306 22.62 13.07 13.97
N PRO A 307 21.80 13.86 14.67
CA PRO A 307 20.38 13.56 14.86
C PRO A 307 19.61 13.66 13.54
N LYS A 308 18.64 12.76 13.34
CA LYS A 308 17.75 12.77 12.17
C LYS A 308 16.77 13.95 12.25
N ALA A 309 16.61 14.69 11.16
CA ALA A 309 15.55 15.69 11.03
C ALA A 309 14.18 15.00 10.96
N MET A 310 13.24 15.38 11.84
CA MET A 310 11.95 14.71 12.00
C MET A 310 10.75 15.62 11.72
N ALA A 311 10.95 16.94 11.69
CA ALA A 311 9.84 17.89 11.60
C ALA A 311 9.00 17.74 10.31
N VAL A 312 9.64 17.54 9.16
CA VAL A 312 8.94 17.32 7.88
C VAL A 312 8.17 16.00 7.85
N GLU A 313 8.68 14.95 8.50
CA GLU A 313 8.02 13.64 8.55
C GLU A 313 6.79 13.65 9.48
N LEU A 314 6.78 14.50 10.51
CA LEU A 314 5.74 14.54 11.55
C LEU A 314 4.65 15.59 11.32
N MET A 315 4.95 16.66 10.58
CA MET A 315 4.04 17.80 10.50
C MET A 315 2.75 17.47 9.74
N SER A 316 1.63 17.98 10.23
CA SER A 316 0.37 18.01 9.50
C SER A 316 0.37 19.18 8.51
N SER A 317 0.02 18.90 7.25
CA SER A 317 -0.08 19.88 6.16
C SER A 317 -1.27 19.54 5.24
N PRO A 318 -1.97 20.52 4.63
CA PRO A 318 -1.82 21.97 4.79
C PRO A 318 -2.31 22.47 6.16
N VAL A 319 -1.74 23.59 6.60
CA VAL A 319 -2.06 24.20 7.90
C VAL A 319 -3.37 24.99 7.82
N ILE A 320 -4.24 24.80 8.80
CA ILE A 320 -5.47 25.58 8.93
C ILE A 320 -5.15 26.90 9.64
N THR A 321 -5.44 28.01 8.97
CA THR A 321 -5.11 29.36 9.42
C THR A 321 -6.32 30.30 9.33
N ALA A 322 -6.25 31.42 10.04
CA ALA A 322 -7.19 32.53 9.96
C ALA A 322 -6.45 33.87 9.90
N THR A 323 -7.12 34.90 9.36
CA THR A 323 -6.63 36.28 9.36
C THR A 323 -6.99 36.98 10.68
N PRO A 324 -6.25 38.02 11.10
CA PRO A 324 -6.43 38.66 12.41
C PRO A 324 -7.80 39.32 12.64
N ASP A 325 -8.53 39.62 11.57
CA ASP A 325 -9.86 40.25 11.55
C ASP A 325 -11.03 39.27 11.73
N VAL A 326 -10.78 37.96 11.62
CA VAL A 326 -11.80 36.93 11.83
C VAL A 326 -12.35 37.02 13.25
N THR A 327 -13.68 36.93 13.41
CA THR A 327 -14.32 37.03 14.73
C THR A 327 -14.21 35.73 15.52
N HIS A 328 -14.38 35.77 16.83
CA HIS A 328 -14.39 34.56 17.67
C HIS A 328 -15.46 33.55 17.23
N ASN A 329 -16.65 34.01 16.79
CA ASN A 329 -17.70 33.15 16.26
C ASN A 329 -17.24 32.43 14.98
N GLN A 330 -16.67 33.17 14.03
CA GLN A 330 -16.13 32.59 12.78
C GLN A 330 -14.95 31.64 13.05
N ALA A 331 -14.07 31.99 13.98
CA ALA A 331 -12.97 31.13 14.38
C ALA A 331 -13.45 29.86 15.10
N SER A 332 -14.51 29.93 15.90
CA SER A 332 -15.18 28.77 16.50
C SER A 332 -15.74 27.82 15.44
N ASP A 333 -16.36 28.38 14.39
CA ASP A 333 -16.85 27.61 13.26
C ASP A 333 -15.71 26.91 12.51
N LEU A 334 -14.58 27.61 12.30
CA LEU A 334 -13.38 27.01 11.70
C LEU A 334 -12.81 25.87 12.56
N LEU A 335 -12.62 26.10 13.86
CA LEU A 335 -12.13 25.08 14.79
C LEU A 335 -13.04 23.84 14.80
N THR A 336 -14.35 24.05 14.76
CA THR A 336 -15.35 22.98 14.73
C THR A 336 -15.33 22.23 13.40
N ARG A 337 -15.32 22.97 12.29
CA ARG A 337 -15.31 22.43 10.93
C ARG A 337 -14.09 21.55 10.67
N TYR A 338 -12.89 22.00 11.04
CA TYR A 338 -11.65 21.26 10.84
C TYR A 338 -11.29 20.31 11.99
N ASN A 339 -12.13 20.26 13.03
CA ASN A 339 -11.92 19.49 14.25
C ASN A 339 -10.51 19.67 14.88
N ILE A 340 -10.08 20.92 14.95
CA ILE A 340 -8.80 21.33 15.56
C ILE A 340 -9.04 22.11 16.85
N ASN A 341 -8.02 22.14 17.71
CA ASN A 341 -8.08 22.79 19.02
C ASN A 341 -7.35 24.13 19.07
N VAL A 342 -6.50 24.42 18.09
CA VAL A 342 -5.70 25.64 18.00
C VAL A 342 -5.73 26.10 16.55
N LEU A 343 -5.89 27.40 16.34
CA LEU A 343 -5.89 28.04 15.04
C LEU A 343 -4.68 28.97 14.94
N LEU A 344 -3.95 28.89 13.83
CA LEU A 344 -2.85 29.80 13.56
C LEU A 344 -3.38 31.08 12.92
N VAL A 345 -2.93 32.23 13.44
CA VAL A 345 -3.29 33.55 12.93
C VAL A 345 -2.16 34.05 12.06
N VAL A 346 -2.46 34.36 10.80
CA VAL A 346 -1.48 34.77 9.79
C VAL A 346 -1.89 36.06 9.12
N ARG A 347 -0.91 36.84 8.66
CA ARG A 347 -1.12 38.12 7.98
C ARG A 347 -1.73 37.92 6.61
N ASP A 348 -1.24 36.93 5.85
CA ASP A 348 -1.75 36.61 4.51
C ASP A 348 -2.12 35.12 4.40
N ASN A 349 -3.38 34.89 4.03
CA ASN A 349 -3.96 33.58 3.77
C ASN A 349 -4.56 33.46 2.36
N SER A 350 -4.09 34.29 1.42
CA SER A 350 -4.54 34.29 0.01
C SER A 350 -4.24 32.97 -0.70
N ASP A 351 -3.09 32.36 -0.42
CA ASP A 351 -2.75 30.99 -0.80
C ASP A 351 -2.81 30.05 0.41
N ARG A 352 -3.92 29.31 0.56
CA ARG A 352 -4.11 28.32 1.63
C ARG A 352 -3.01 27.25 1.68
N LYS A 353 -2.25 27.03 0.60
CA LYS A 353 -1.14 26.07 0.58
C LYS A 353 0.18 26.63 1.09
N LYS A 354 0.31 27.96 1.19
CA LYS A 354 1.53 28.66 1.63
C LYS A 354 1.21 29.91 2.44
N PRO A 355 0.55 29.76 3.61
CA PRO A 355 0.25 30.90 4.46
C PRO A 355 1.55 31.57 4.95
N ARG A 356 1.53 32.91 5.03
CA ARG A 356 2.71 33.74 5.35
C ARG A 356 2.44 34.73 6.46
N GLY A 357 3.50 35.10 7.17
CA GLY A 357 3.47 36.12 8.20
C GLY A 357 2.70 35.65 9.43
N LEU A 358 3.27 34.70 10.17
CA LEU A 358 2.69 34.20 11.42
C LEU A 358 2.59 35.33 12.45
N LEU A 359 1.38 35.59 12.95
CA LEU A 359 1.10 36.63 13.95
C LEU A 359 0.87 36.06 15.35
N GLY A 360 0.34 34.83 15.44
CA GLY A 360 0.06 34.19 16.72
C GLY A 360 -0.82 32.94 16.59
N VAL A 361 -1.36 32.49 17.72
CA VAL A 361 -2.31 31.38 17.82
C VAL A 361 -3.49 31.74 18.71
N ILE A 362 -4.63 31.13 18.45
CA ILE A 362 -5.78 31.19 19.35
C ILE A 362 -6.35 29.79 19.60
N SER A 363 -6.62 29.44 20.86
CA SER A 363 -7.11 28.11 21.23
C SER A 363 -8.64 28.05 21.29
N ARG A 364 -9.19 26.85 21.12
CA ARG A 364 -10.64 26.58 21.30
C ARG A 364 -11.12 27.01 22.69
N ARG A 365 -10.29 26.85 23.71
CA ARG A 365 -10.62 27.25 25.08
C ARG A 365 -10.81 28.76 25.17
N ASP A 366 -9.93 29.54 24.55
CA ASP A 366 -9.95 31.00 24.62
C ASP A 366 -11.14 31.53 23.82
N ILE A 367 -11.40 30.98 22.63
CA ILE A 367 -12.58 31.30 21.82
C ILE A 367 -13.87 30.99 22.56
N THR A 368 -14.01 29.79 23.14
CA THR A 368 -15.23 29.39 23.86
C THR A 368 -15.48 30.30 25.07
N LYS A 369 -14.42 30.69 25.78
CA LYS A 369 -14.51 31.66 26.88
C LYS A 369 -14.92 33.04 26.38
N ALA A 370 -14.28 33.56 25.34
CA ALA A 370 -14.63 34.85 24.74
C ALA A 370 -16.11 34.89 24.33
N ILE A 371 -16.60 33.84 23.64
CA ILE A 371 -18.01 33.72 23.26
C ILE A 371 -18.92 33.68 24.49
N SER A 372 -18.57 32.93 25.54
CA SER A 372 -19.35 32.88 26.79
C SER A 372 -19.45 34.24 27.51
N HIS A 373 -18.45 35.11 27.29
CA HIS A 373 -18.43 36.49 27.77
C HIS A 373 -19.03 37.51 26.78
N GLN A 374 -19.77 37.04 25.76
CA GLN A 374 -20.42 37.87 24.74
C GLN A 374 -19.44 38.63 23.82
N LEU A 375 -18.18 38.19 23.72
CA LEU A 375 -17.14 38.77 22.86
C LEU A 375 -17.07 38.09 21.47
N GLY A 376 -18.14 37.41 21.06
CA GLY A 376 -18.18 36.58 19.84
C GLY A 376 -17.89 37.34 18.54
N GLU A 377 -18.26 38.62 18.48
CA GLU A 377 -18.10 39.50 17.32
C GLU A 377 -16.77 40.27 17.31
N LEU A 378 -15.98 40.22 18.38
CA LEU A 378 -14.66 40.84 18.40
C LEU A 378 -13.67 40.01 17.56
N PRO A 379 -12.67 40.66 16.94
CA PRO A 379 -11.63 39.97 16.18
C PRO A 379 -10.73 39.14 17.09
N ILE A 380 -10.25 37.99 16.58
CA ILE A 380 -9.37 37.09 17.33
C ILE A 380 -8.01 37.71 17.64
N SER A 381 -7.57 38.73 16.88
CA SER A 381 -6.30 39.42 17.09
C SER A 381 -6.17 40.12 18.45
N GLU A 382 -7.28 40.48 19.09
CA GLU A 382 -7.27 41.10 20.42
C GLU A 382 -6.95 40.10 21.55
N TYR A 383 -7.17 38.81 21.32
CA TYR A 383 -7.05 37.76 22.34
C TYR A 383 -6.13 36.60 21.92
N MET A 384 -5.47 36.71 20.77
CA MET A 384 -4.49 35.72 20.32
C MET A 384 -3.21 35.78 21.16
N THR A 385 -2.56 34.63 21.31
CA THR A 385 -1.21 34.55 21.89
C THR A 385 -0.18 34.78 20.80
N THR A 386 0.67 35.79 20.96
CA THR A 386 1.74 36.13 20.01
C THR A 386 3.08 35.50 20.37
N ASP A 387 3.27 35.10 21.63
CA ASP A 387 4.47 34.43 22.11
C ASP A 387 4.42 32.94 21.74
N LEU A 388 4.98 32.61 20.57
CA LEU A 388 4.94 31.27 20.00
C LEU A 388 6.29 30.94 19.36
N ALA A 389 6.94 29.89 19.84
CA ALA A 389 8.14 29.38 19.22
C ALA A 389 7.81 28.64 17.90
N VAL A 390 8.69 28.77 16.92
CA VAL A 390 8.62 28.07 15.64
C VAL A 390 9.86 27.21 15.45
N LEU A 391 9.75 26.15 14.65
CA LEU A 391 10.89 25.30 14.29
C LEU A 391 11.12 25.27 12.77
N PRO A 392 12.36 25.16 12.31
CA PRO A 392 12.65 24.94 10.90
C PRO A 392 12.29 23.53 10.45
N GLU A 393 12.18 23.31 9.14
CA GLU A 393 11.96 21.97 8.55
C GLU A 393 13.06 20.94 8.92
N SER A 394 14.28 21.42 9.20
CA SER A 394 15.39 20.59 9.64
C SER A 394 15.34 20.19 11.11
N ALA A 395 14.32 20.61 11.87
CA ALA A 395 14.26 20.36 13.31
C ALA A 395 14.16 18.86 13.63
N THR A 396 14.84 18.50 14.72
CA THR A 396 15.02 17.14 15.21
C THR A 396 13.92 16.77 16.21
N GLN A 397 13.87 15.50 16.60
CA GLN A 397 12.95 15.05 17.65
C GLN A 397 13.20 15.76 18.99
N ALA A 398 14.45 16.06 19.33
CA ALA A 398 14.81 16.73 20.57
C ALA A 398 14.26 18.16 20.61
N ASP A 399 14.43 18.92 19.52
CA ASP A 399 13.92 20.29 19.38
C ASP A 399 12.39 20.34 19.56
N ILE A 400 11.69 19.34 19.00
CA ILE A 400 10.24 19.18 19.12
C ILE A 400 9.83 18.83 20.57
N GLN A 401 10.58 17.94 21.22
CA GLN A 401 10.33 17.54 22.61
C GLN A 401 10.52 18.70 23.58
N GLU A 402 11.59 19.47 23.43
CA GLU A 402 11.89 20.65 24.26
C GLU A 402 10.72 21.64 24.22
N LEU A 403 10.26 22.01 23.02
CA LEU A 403 9.16 22.97 22.87
C LEU A 403 7.82 22.45 23.41
N ILE A 404 7.48 21.17 23.19
CA ILE A 404 6.20 20.60 23.65
C ILE A 404 6.20 20.32 25.15
N ILE A 405 7.30 19.80 25.70
CA ILE A 405 7.38 19.30 27.08
C ILE A 405 7.86 20.41 28.01
N GLU A 406 9.02 21.00 27.72
CA GLU A 406 9.66 21.99 28.60
C GLU A 406 8.95 23.35 28.48
N ASN A 407 8.76 23.83 27.25
CA ASN A 407 8.09 25.12 27.00
C ASN A 407 6.55 24.99 26.98
N ARG A 408 6.02 23.78 27.21
CA ARG A 408 4.57 23.47 27.30
C ARG A 408 3.76 23.96 26.09
N GLN A 409 4.39 24.12 24.93
CA GLN A 409 3.74 24.60 23.72
C GLN A 409 2.97 23.46 23.05
N ARG A 410 1.64 23.57 22.98
CA ARG A 410 0.77 22.46 22.52
C ARG A 410 0.81 22.23 21.00
N LEU A 411 1.24 23.23 20.25
CA LEU A 411 1.30 23.24 18.79
C LEU A 411 2.55 24.02 18.37
N ILE A 412 3.40 23.41 17.55
CA ILE A 412 4.60 24.03 17.00
C ILE A 412 4.40 24.25 15.50
N PRO A 413 4.42 25.49 15.00
CA PRO A 413 4.48 25.76 13.57
C PRO A 413 5.87 25.44 13.02
N ILE A 414 5.88 24.77 11.87
CA ILE A 414 7.11 24.50 11.11
C ILE A 414 7.22 25.53 10.00
N VAL A 415 8.34 26.22 9.93
CA VAL A 415 8.56 27.33 9.00
C VAL A 415 9.76 27.06 8.09
N ARG A 416 9.69 27.58 6.86
CA ARG A 416 10.82 27.62 5.92
C ARG A 416 11.26 29.07 5.72
N GLU A 417 12.52 29.36 6.03
CA GLU A 417 13.13 30.66 5.74
C GLU A 417 13.33 30.83 4.23
N THR A 418 12.97 32.00 3.71
CA THR A 418 13.21 32.38 2.32
C THR A 418 14.29 33.47 2.28
N ALA A 419 15.32 33.27 1.45
CA ALA A 419 16.49 34.16 1.35
C ALA A 419 16.19 35.58 0.82
N GLN A 420 14.93 35.98 0.68
CA GLN A 420 14.48 37.26 0.09
C GLN A 420 13.38 37.96 0.91
N ALA A 421 13.19 37.64 2.19
CA ALA A 421 12.22 38.33 3.03
C ALA A 421 12.90 39.43 3.86
N GLU A 422 12.80 40.69 3.40
CA GLU A 422 13.25 41.88 4.15
C GLU A 422 12.36 42.19 5.38
N ASP A 423 11.25 41.47 5.56
CA ASP A 423 10.33 41.59 6.70
C ASP A 423 9.75 40.21 7.10
N GLY A 424 10.50 39.37 7.84
CA GLY A 424 9.97 38.31 8.71
C GLY A 424 8.91 37.30 8.20
N ASP A 425 8.60 37.27 6.90
CA ASP A 425 7.48 36.51 6.32
C ASP A 425 7.92 35.09 5.99
N ALA A 426 8.22 34.31 7.03
CA ALA A 426 8.49 32.88 6.90
C ALA A 426 7.23 32.15 6.41
N VAL A 427 7.41 31.21 5.48
CA VAL A 427 6.31 30.37 4.96
C VAL A 427 6.05 29.26 5.96
N ILE A 428 4.79 29.12 6.38
CA ILE A 428 4.41 28.04 7.29
C ILE A 428 4.18 26.76 6.47
N CYS A 429 4.99 25.75 6.72
CA CYS A 429 5.01 24.48 5.99
C CYS A 429 4.09 23.42 6.60
N GLY A 430 3.92 23.45 7.92
CA GLY A 430 3.15 22.46 8.66
C GLY A 430 3.00 22.82 10.13
N VAL A 431 2.29 21.97 10.88
CA VAL A 431 2.18 22.05 12.34
C VAL A 431 2.43 20.70 12.98
N ILE A 432 3.11 20.69 14.12
CA ILE A 432 3.31 19.50 14.96
C ILE A 432 2.56 19.71 16.27
N THR A 433 1.73 18.75 16.67
CA THR A 433 0.99 18.80 17.93
C THR A 433 1.58 17.85 18.97
N ARG A 434 1.23 18.06 20.24
CA ARG A 434 1.60 17.14 21.33
C ARG A 434 1.15 15.70 21.07
N THR A 435 0.03 15.49 20.40
CA THR A 435 -0.46 14.16 20.03
C THR A 435 0.47 13.49 19.02
N ASP A 436 1.00 14.25 18.06
CA ASP A 436 1.92 13.73 17.04
C ASP A 436 3.26 13.30 17.68
N LEU A 437 3.76 14.06 18.67
CA LEU A 437 4.93 13.66 19.46
C LEU A 437 4.68 12.40 20.31
N LEU A 438 3.53 12.31 20.99
CA LEU A 438 3.19 11.13 21.80
C LEU A 438 3.07 9.87 20.95
N ASN A 439 2.55 9.98 19.73
CA ASN A 439 2.47 8.87 18.79
C ASN A 439 3.83 8.32 18.38
N LEU A 440 4.84 9.19 18.25
CA LEU A 440 6.22 8.78 17.99
C LEU A 440 6.84 8.07 19.20
N LEU A 441 6.66 8.62 20.40
CA LEU A 441 7.28 8.08 21.63
C LEU A 441 6.76 6.69 22.03
N ILE A 442 5.51 6.36 21.70
CA ILE A 442 4.90 5.06 22.02
C ILE A 442 5.49 3.90 21.18
N ASN A 443 6.17 4.21 20.07
CA ASN A 443 6.85 3.19 19.26
C ASN A 443 8.21 2.74 19.83
N ASP A 444 8.71 3.41 20.88
CA ASP A 444 9.89 2.99 21.65
C ASP A 444 9.52 2.73 23.14
N PRO A 445 9.17 1.49 23.51
CA PRO A 445 8.63 1.17 24.83
C PRO A 445 9.63 1.35 25.99
N ALA A 446 10.90 1.68 25.73
CA ALA A 446 11.93 1.82 26.76
C ALA A 446 11.88 3.18 27.51
N HIS A 447 11.21 4.20 26.98
CA HIS A 447 11.25 5.57 27.52
C HIS A 447 9.87 6.26 27.63
N LEU A 448 8.89 5.61 28.24
CA LEU A 448 7.65 6.28 28.67
C LEU A 448 7.78 6.89 30.08
N PRO A 449 7.73 8.23 30.24
CA PRO A 449 7.49 8.86 31.55
C PRO A 449 6.07 8.54 32.02
N ARG A 450 5.94 8.03 33.25
CA ARG A 450 4.65 7.55 33.81
C ARG A 450 3.64 8.66 34.12
N ASP A 451 4.02 9.93 34.06
CA ASP A 451 3.22 11.06 34.54
C ASP A 451 2.43 11.81 33.43
N LEU A 452 2.34 11.27 32.21
CA LEU A 452 1.73 11.96 31.07
C LEU A 452 0.23 11.71 30.86
N PHE A 453 -0.40 10.80 31.62
CA PHE A 453 -1.79 10.37 31.38
C PHE A 453 -2.79 11.07 32.32
N HIS A 454 -3.73 11.83 31.75
CA HIS A 454 -5.02 12.11 32.39
C HIS A 454 -6.07 11.10 31.88
N GLU A 455 -6.94 10.63 32.78
CA GLU A 455 -7.84 9.47 32.60
C GLU A 455 -8.94 9.60 31.52
N ASP A 456 -9.10 10.76 30.86
CA ASP A 456 -10.18 11.00 29.89
C ASP A 456 -9.75 11.22 28.43
N GLU A 457 -8.44 11.13 28.11
CA GLU A 457 -7.94 11.28 26.75
C GLU A 457 -7.14 10.05 26.34
N HIS A 458 -7.77 9.11 25.64
CA HIS A 458 -7.05 7.99 25.04
C HIS A 458 -6.22 8.52 23.84
N PRO A 459 -4.88 8.46 23.85
CA PRO A 459 -4.07 8.89 22.72
C PRO A 459 -4.28 7.95 21.53
N SER A 460 -4.57 8.54 20.38
CA SER A 460 -4.73 7.89 19.08
C SER A 460 -3.37 7.48 18.51
N THR A 461 -2.86 6.31 18.94
CA THR A 461 -1.58 5.74 18.51
C THR A 461 -1.55 5.50 17.00
N GLU A 462 -0.63 6.14 16.29
CA GLU A 462 -0.28 5.76 14.92
C GLU A 462 0.58 4.50 14.95
N ARG A 463 0.00 3.36 14.60
CA ARG A 463 0.73 2.09 14.48
C ARG A 463 0.97 1.80 13.02
N THR A 464 2.19 2.03 12.53
CA THR A 464 2.59 1.62 11.19
C THR A 464 3.18 0.21 11.21
N ARG A 465 2.64 -0.67 10.37
CA ARG A 465 3.15 -2.04 10.19
C ARG A 465 3.19 -2.35 8.71
N ASN A 466 4.31 -2.88 8.22
CA ASN A 466 4.34 -3.40 6.86
C ASN A 466 3.60 -4.74 6.79
N ILE A 467 2.58 -4.81 5.94
CA ILE A 467 1.73 -5.99 5.72
C ILE A 467 1.90 -6.58 4.31
N SER A 468 3.03 -6.32 3.65
CA SER A 468 3.30 -6.82 2.28
C SER A 468 3.29 -8.34 2.19
N SER A 469 3.74 -9.05 3.24
CA SER A 469 3.63 -10.52 3.30
C SER A 469 2.17 -10.97 3.29
N LEU A 470 1.33 -10.38 4.15
CA LEU A 470 -0.11 -10.66 4.21
C LEU A 470 -0.82 -10.35 2.88
N MET A 471 -0.43 -9.26 2.22
CA MET A 471 -0.92 -8.91 0.87
C MET A 471 -0.57 -10.01 -0.14
N THR A 472 0.66 -10.52 -0.09
CA THR A 472 1.14 -11.59 -0.98
C THR A 472 0.44 -12.93 -0.73
N ASP A 473 0.14 -13.24 0.53
CA ASP A 473 -0.53 -14.48 0.91
C ASP A 473 -2.03 -14.48 0.59
N THR A 474 -2.68 -13.31 0.65
CA THR A 474 -4.15 -13.20 0.54
C THR A 474 -4.61 -12.82 -0.87
N LEU A 475 -3.86 -11.94 -1.55
CA LEU A 475 -4.24 -11.35 -2.84
C LEU A 475 -3.62 -12.11 -4.02
N GLY A 476 -4.32 -12.13 -5.14
CA GLY A 476 -3.77 -12.67 -6.39
C GLY A 476 -2.64 -11.79 -6.93
N ARG A 477 -1.72 -12.40 -7.69
CA ARG A 477 -0.59 -11.71 -8.33
C ARG A 477 -1.03 -10.48 -9.14
N ASP A 478 -2.13 -10.59 -9.87
CA ASP A 478 -2.66 -9.51 -10.72
C ASP A 478 -3.08 -8.27 -9.90
N ILE A 479 -3.69 -8.49 -8.73
CA ILE A 479 -4.10 -7.41 -7.83
C ILE A 479 -2.88 -6.72 -7.22
N ILE A 480 -1.86 -7.50 -6.82
CA ILE A 480 -0.63 -6.93 -6.25
C ILE A 480 0.11 -6.07 -7.29
N LEU A 481 0.19 -6.56 -8.53
CA LEU A 481 0.77 -5.80 -9.64
C LEU A 481 -0.02 -4.52 -9.90
N LEU A 482 -1.37 -4.59 -9.88
CA LEU A 482 -2.21 -3.41 -10.00
C LEU A 482 -1.95 -2.40 -8.86
N LEU A 483 -1.90 -2.84 -7.60
CA LEU A 483 -1.63 -1.97 -6.46
C LEU A 483 -0.25 -1.30 -6.53
N ARG A 484 0.78 -2.01 -7.00
CA ARG A 484 2.12 -1.43 -7.23
C ARG A 484 2.08 -0.37 -8.32
N GLU A 485 1.40 -0.64 -9.43
CA GLU A 485 1.27 0.31 -10.53
C GLU A 485 0.49 1.56 -10.12
N LEU A 486 -0.56 1.42 -9.30
CA LEU A 486 -1.25 2.56 -8.68
C LEU A 486 -0.29 3.42 -7.86
N GLY A 487 0.60 2.78 -7.09
CA GLY A 487 1.68 3.44 -6.36
C GLY A 487 2.66 4.20 -7.25
N GLU A 488 3.08 3.59 -8.36
CA GLU A 488 3.98 4.23 -9.33
C GLU A 488 3.35 5.44 -10.00
N ILE A 489 2.07 5.36 -10.39
CA ILE A 489 1.32 6.49 -10.95
C ILE A 489 1.25 7.64 -9.94
N ALA A 490 0.96 7.33 -8.67
CA ALA A 490 0.90 8.35 -7.61
C ALA A 490 2.26 9.03 -7.45
N GLN A 491 3.35 8.25 -7.40
CA GLN A 491 4.71 8.76 -7.29
C GLN A 491 5.08 9.69 -8.46
N GLY A 492 4.75 9.29 -9.70
CA GLY A 492 5.02 10.10 -10.89
C GLY A 492 4.22 11.42 -10.95
N LEU A 493 3.08 11.47 -10.26
CA LEU A 493 2.25 12.67 -10.11
C LEU A 493 2.56 13.47 -8.85
N TYR A 494 3.58 13.09 -8.07
CA TYR A 494 3.91 13.68 -6.76
C TYR A 494 2.74 13.65 -5.76
N MET A 495 1.99 12.55 -5.75
CA MET A 495 0.85 12.31 -4.86
C MET A 495 1.08 11.07 -4.00
N HIS A 496 0.31 10.95 -2.91
CA HIS A 496 0.27 9.75 -2.09
C HIS A 496 -1.04 9.01 -2.33
N ALA A 497 -0.95 7.71 -2.65
CA ALA A 497 -2.09 6.85 -2.86
C ALA A 497 -2.20 5.76 -1.78
N TYR A 498 -3.42 5.52 -1.34
CA TYR A 498 -3.73 4.61 -0.25
C TYR A 498 -4.92 3.72 -0.63
N ALA A 499 -4.80 2.40 -0.42
CA ALA A 499 -5.96 1.52 -0.41
C ALA A 499 -6.67 1.63 0.95
N VAL A 500 -7.97 1.87 0.97
CA VAL A 500 -8.69 2.25 2.20
C VAL A 500 -9.98 1.46 2.41
N GLY A 501 -10.55 1.56 3.61
CA GLY A 501 -11.93 1.12 3.85
C GLY A 501 -12.10 -0.38 3.97
N GLY A 502 -13.12 -0.91 3.27
CA GLY A 502 -13.47 -2.32 3.33
C GLY A 502 -12.35 -3.23 2.84
N PHE A 503 -11.57 -2.76 1.85
CA PHE A 503 -10.41 -3.48 1.34
C PHE A 503 -9.37 -3.76 2.45
N SER A 504 -8.97 -2.72 3.18
CA SER A 504 -7.97 -2.83 4.26
C SER A 504 -8.47 -3.73 5.39
N ARG A 505 -9.75 -3.63 5.76
CA ARG A 505 -10.38 -4.50 6.76
C ARG A 505 -10.37 -5.96 6.33
N ASP A 506 -10.86 -6.22 5.12
CA ASP A 506 -11.06 -7.59 4.64
C ASP A 506 -9.71 -8.28 4.42
N LEU A 507 -8.69 -7.55 3.98
CA LEU A 507 -7.32 -8.04 3.91
C LEU A 507 -6.80 -8.50 5.29
N LEU A 508 -7.00 -7.70 6.34
CA LEU A 508 -6.59 -8.06 7.71
C LEU A 508 -7.39 -9.25 8.27
N LEU A 509 -8.63 -9.44 7.80
CA LEU A 509 -9.46 -10.61 8.08
C LEU A 509 -9.17 -11.81 7.15
N GLN A 510 -8.15 -11.72 6.28
CA GLN A 510 -7.80 -12.75 5.29
C GLN A 510 -8.98 -13.15 4.38
N THR A 511 -9.88 -12.20 4.12
CA THR A 511 -11.03 -12.37 3.26
C THR A 511 -10.75 -11.72 1.91
N LYS A 512 -10.99 -12.45 0.81
CA LYS A 512 -10.81 -11.89 -0.53
C LYS A 512 -11.86 -10.80 -0.78
N ASN A 513 -11.39 -9.58 -1.02
CA ASN A 513 -12.21 -8.47 -1.47
C ASN A 513 -11.62 -7.90 -2.77
N LEU A 514 -12.45 -7.79 -3.80
CA LEU A 514 -12.10 -7.28 -5.12
C LEU A 514 -12.56 -5.83 -5.34
N ASP A 515 -13.26 -5.25 -4.38
CA ASP A 515 -13.64 -3.84 -4.40
C ASP A 515 -12.45 -3.01 -3.91
N ILE A 516 -11.71 -2.42 -4.87
CA ILE A 516 -10.51 -1.63 -4.60
C ILE A 516 -10.90 -0.15 -4.48
N ASP A 517 -10.94 0.33 -3.25
CA ASP A 517 -11.14 1.74 -2.90
C ASP A 517 -9.78 2.42 -2.69
N ILE A 518 -9.45 3.41 -3.51
CA ILE A 518 -8.23 4.20 -3.45
C ILE A 518 -8.54 5.63 -3.02
N VAL A 519 -7.82 6.11 -2.01
CA VAL A 519 -7.78 7.53 -1.64
C VAL A 519 -6.44 8.11 -2.03
N VAL A 520 -6.46 9.29 -2.64
CA VAL A 520 -5.28 10.02 -3.07
C VAL A 520 -5.20 11.36 -2.34
N GLU A 521 -4.08 11.62 -1.68
CA GLU A 521 -3.73 12.96 -1.20
C GLU A 521 -3.18 13.77 -2.38
N GLY A 522 -4.09 14.41 -3.11
CA GLY A 522 -3.80 15.06 -4.38
C GLY A 522 -5.08 15.20 -5.22
N ASP A 523 -4.93 15.30 -6.55
CA ASP A 523 -6.08 15.29 -7.47
C ASP A 523 -6.39 13.84 -7.90
N GLY A 524 -7.38 13.23 -7.23
CA GLY A 524 -7.85 11.88 -7.53
C GLY A 524 -8.47 11.72 -8.92
N ILE A 525 -9.02 12.79 -9.53
CA ILE A 525 -9.57 12.72 -10.89
C ILE A 525 -8.43 12.67 -11.90
N LEU A 526 -7.38 13.48 -11.71
CA LEU A 526 -6.18 13.42 -12.51
C LEU A 526 -5.52 12.05 -12.41
N PHE A 527 -5.36 11.52 -11.20
CA PHE A 527 -4.84 10.18 -10.95
C PHE A 527 -5.65 9.09 -11.69
N ALA A 528 -6.99 9.15 -11.60
CA ALA A 528 -7.86 8.18 -12.26
C ALA A 528 -7.79 8.25 -13.80
N LYS A 529 -7.64 9.45 -14.37
CA LYS A 529 -7.44 9.63 -15.81
C LYS A 529 -6.12 9.03 -16.29
N GLU A 530 -5.04 9.20 -15.52
CA GLU A 530 -3.74 8.62 -15.87
C GLU A 530 -3.75 7.09 -15.76
N LEU A 531 -4.39 6.55 -14.71
CA LEU A 531 -4.64 5.10 -14.60
C LEU A 531 -5.41 4.57 -15.81
N ALA A 532 -6.48 5.25 -16.20
CA ALA A 532 -7.30 4.84 -17.34
C ALA A 532 -6.52 4.87 -18.65
N LYS A 533 -5.66 5.86 -18.85
CA LYS A 533 -4.78 5.96 -20.02
C LYS A 533 -3.78 4.80 -20.06
N ARG A 534 -3.10 4.50 -18.95
CA ARG A 534 -2.09 3.44 -18.87
C ARG A 534 -2.69 2.04 -19.04
N LYS A 535 -3.92 1.83 -18.55
CA LYS A 535 -4.65 0.56 -18.66
C LYS A 535 -5.58 0.44 -19.87
N GLN A 536 -5.64 1.46 -20.73
CA GLN A 536 -6.61 1.54 -21.85
C GLN A 536 -8.05 1.28 -21.37
N ALA A 537 -8.39 1.84 -20.21
CA ALA A 537 -9.60 1.58 -19.46
C ALA A 537 -10.61 2.73 -19.60
N GLY A 538 -11.88 2.48 -19.29
CA GLY A 538 -12.90 3.52 -19.22
C GLY A 538 -12.88 4.23 -17.86
N VAL A 539 -13.02 5.56 -17.84
CA VAL A 539 -13.14 6.35 -16.60
C VAL A 539 -14.48 7.08 -16.54
N ARG A 540 -15.11 7.07 -15.37
CA ARG A 540 -16.30 7.89 -15.07
C ARG A 540 -15.99 8.81 -13.91
N THR A 541 -16.07 10.12 -14.14
CA THR A 541 -15.73 11.14 -13.15
C THR A 541 -16.99 11.75 -12.53
N HIS A 542 -16.89 12.10 -11.26
CA HIS A 542 -17.93 12.79 -10.49
C HIS A 542 -17.30 14.01 -9.80
N GLU A 543 -17.19 15.12 -10.54
CA GLU A 543 -16.47 16.33 -10.11
C GLU A 543 -17.00 16.92 -8.80
N LYS A 544 -18.33 16.92 -8.60
CA LYS A 544 -18.97 17.43 -7.36
C LYS A 544 -18.48 16.76 -6.08
N PHE A 545 -17.97 15.53 -6.18
CA PHE A 545 -17.49 14.75 -5.04
C PHE A 545 -15.98 14.48 -5.10
N ALA A 546 -15.29 15.01 -6.11
CA ALA A 546 -13.88 14.69 -6.38
C ALA A 546 -13.60 13.17 -6.39
N THR A 547 -14.49 12.40 -7.02
CA THR A 547 -14.34 10.95 -7.17
C THR A 547 -14.37 10.53 -8.63
N ALA A 548 -13.76 9.37 -8.92
CA ALA A 548 -13.78 8.75 -10.24
C ALA A 548 -13.78 7.22 -10.11
N THR A 549 -14.47 6.54 -11.02
CA THR A 549 -14.44 5.07 -11.12
C THR A 549 -13.75 4.69 -12.42
N VAL A 550 -12.70 3.87 -12.33
CA VAL A 550 -12.00 3.29 -13.47
C VAL A 550 -12.45 1.84 -13.66
N ILE A 551 -12.88 1.50 -14.87
CA ILE A 551 -13.34 0.15 -15.25
C ILE A 551 -12.28 -0.45 -16.16
N LEU A 552 -11.52 -1.39 -15.63
CA LEU A 552 -10.43 -2.08 -16.32
C LEU A 552 -10.96 -3.03 -17.42
N PRO A 553 -10.13 -3.43 -18.41
CA PRO A 553 -10.56 -4.30 -19.51
C PRO A 553 -11.08 -5.68 -19.08
N ASP A 554 -10.61 -6.19 -17.95
CA ASP A 554 -11.06 -7.44 -17.32
C ASP A 554 -12.39 -7.30 -16.55
N GLY A 555 -12.93 -6.08 -16.46
CA GLY A 555 -14.17 -5.75 -15.76
C GLY A 555 -13.97 -5.37 -14.28
N LEU A 556 -12.74 -5.40 -13.76
CA LEU A 556 -12.42 -4.96 -12.40
C LEU A 556 -12.65 -3.45 -12.27
N ARG A 557 -13.19 -3.03 -11.12
CA ARG A 557 -13.49 -1.62 -10.82
C ARG A 557 -12.54 -1.11 -9.76
N VAL A 558 -11.95 0.05 -10.03
CA VAL A 558 -11.12 0.79 -9.07
C VAL A 558 -11.81 2.12 -8.81
N ASP A 559 -12.27 2.31 -7.58
CA ASP A 559 -12.90 3.55 -7.15
C ASP A 559 -11.83 4.45 -6.55
N VAL A 560 -11.67 5.65 -7.10
CA VAL A 560 -10.68 6.64 -6.70
C VAL A 560 -11.39 7.84 -6.10
N ALA A 561 -10.95 8.25 -4.92
CA ALA A 561 -11.42 9.46 -4.26
C ALA A 561 -10.23 10.36 -3.88
N THR A 562 -10.41 11.67 -4.03
CA THR A 562 -9.51 12.63 -3.40
C THR A 562 -9.73 12.64 -1.89
N ALA A 563 -8.64 12.64 -1.12
CA ALA A 563 -8.68 12.80 0.33
C ALA A 563 -9.41 14.11 0.68
N ARG A 564 -10.47 13.99 1.48
CA ARG A 564 -11.38 15.10 1.72
C ARG A 564 -11.93 15.15 3.14
N LEU A 565 -12.21 16.36 3.59
CA LEU A 565 -12.97 16.66 4.79
C LEU A 565 -14.45 16.80 4.43
N GLU A 566 -15.33 16.28 5.27
CA GLU A 566 -16.79 16.42 5.11
C GLU A 566 -17.35 17.30 6.22
N TYR A 567 -18.11 18.33 5.83
CA TYR A 567 -18.87 19.17 6.76
C TYR A 567 -20.38 18.99 6.52
N TYR A 568 -21.14 18.83 7.59
CA TYR A 568 -22.60 18.70 7.56
C TYR A 568 -23.25 19.95 8.13
N ALA A 569 -23.94 20.72 7.29
CA ALA A 569 -24.61 21.95 7.72
C ALA A 569 -25.70 21.71 8.78
N PHE A 570 -26.34 20.54 8.76
CA PHE A 570 -27.31 20.08 9.75
C PHE A 570 -27.42 18.54 9.75
N PRO A 571 -27.96 17.91 10.81
CA PRO A 571 -28.08 16.46 10.90
C PRO A 571 -28.81 15.82 9.70
N ALA A 572 -28.24 14.75 9.14
CA ALA A 572 -28.70 14.02 7.95
C ALA A 572 -28.66 14.79 6.61
N ALA A 573 -27.93 15.92 6.53
CA ALA A 573 -27.66 16.61 5.26
C ALA A 573 -26.67 15.85 4.36
N MET A 574 -26.58 16.24 3.10
CA MET A 574 -25.45 15.84 2.24
C MET A 574 -24.19 16.64 2.65
N PRO A 575 -23.01 16.01 2.69
CA PRO A 575 -21.79 16.70 3.11
C PRO A 575 -21.28 17.67 2.03
N THR A 576 -20.67 18.78 2.46
CA THR A 576 -19.80 19.60 1.60
C THR A 576 -18.35 19.12 1.73
N VAL A 577 -17.63 19.05 0.61
CA VAL A 577 -16.29 18.43 0.51
C VAL A 577 -15.19 19.45 0.22
N GLU A 578 -14.07 19.35 0.94
CA GLU A 578 -12.83 20.12 0.71
C GLU A 578 -11.62 19.19 0.73
N HIS A 579 -10.54 19.54 0.01
CA HIS A 579 -9.29 18.77 -0.01
C HIS A 579 -8.67 18.70 1.40
N SER A 580 -8.23 17.51 1.82
CA SER A 580 -7.66 17.28 3.14
C SER A 580 -6.56 16.22 3.16
N SER A 581 -5.99 15.97 4.34
CA SER A 581 -5.12 14.83 4.60
C SER A 581 -5.90 13.51 4.73
N LEU A 582 -5.19 12.39 4.62
CA LEU A 582 -5.68 11.03 4.82
C LEU A 582 -6.30 10.84 6.21
N LYS A 583 -5.67 11.40 7.26
CA LYS A 583 -6.17 11.31 8.64
C LYS A 583 -7.59 11.90 8.75
N GLN A 584 -7.83 13.04 8.11
CA GLN A 584 -9.15 13.67 8.08
C GLN A 584 -10.15 12.88 7.22
N ASP A 585 -9.71 12.29 6.10
CA ASP A 585 -10.56 11.39 5.29
C ASP A 585 -10.98 10.11 6.04
N LEU A 586 -10.07 9.53 6.81
CA LEU A 586 -10.36 8.35 7.62
C LEU A 586 -11.26 8.69 8.82
N PHE A 587 -11.12 9.88 9.42
CA PHE A 587 -11.92 10.31 10.58
C PHE A 587 -13.41 10.45 10.26
N ARG A 588 -13.77 10.92 9.06
CA ARG A 588 -15.18 11.08 8.64
C ARG A 588 -15.91 9.75 8.35
N ARG A 589 -15.20 8.62 8.37
CA ARG A 589 -15.77 7.30 8.09
C ARG A 589 -16.71 6.83 9.19
N ASP A 590 -17.41 5.73 8.92
CA ASP A 590 -18.47 5.24 9.79
C ASP A 590 -17.92 4.57 11.07
N PHE A 591 -16.99 3.64 10.91
CA PHE A 591 -16.45 2.81 12.00
C PHE A 591 -14.93 2.69 11.94
N THR A 592 -14.31 2.50 13.10
CA THR A 592 -12.85 2.30 13.25
C THR A 592 -12.34 1.19 12.34
N ILE A 593 -13.02 0.04 12.31
CA ILE A 593 -12.67 -1.10 11.45
C ILE A 593 -12.61 -0.78 9.94
N ASN A 594 -13.22 0.33 9.50
CA ASN A 594 -13.19 0.81 8.11
C ASN A 594 -12.32 2.07 7.94
N ALA A 595 -11.63 2.52 9.00
CA ALA A 595 -10.83 3.73 9.05
C ALA A 595 -9.31 3.43 9.06
N MET A 596 -8.91 2.43 8.27
CA MET A 596 -7.52 2.05 8.02
C MET A 596 -7.15 2.26 6.56
N ALA A 597 -5.87 2.51 6.31
CA ALA A 597 -5.31 2.73 4.98
C ALA A 597 -4.04 1.91 4.78
N ILE A 598 -3.74 1.54 3.53
CA ILE A 598 -2.51 0.85 3.14
C ILE A 598 -1.81 1.71 2.12
N HIS A 599 -0.60 2.14 2.42
CA HIS A 599 0.20 3.00 1.55
C HIS A 599 0.65 2.23 0.30
N LEU A 600 0.46 2.82 -0.89
CA LEU A 600 0.75 2.18 -2.17
C LEU A 600 2.00 2.70 -2.86
N ASN A 601 2.49 3.92 -2.56
CA ASN A 601 3.72 4.40 -3.20
C ASN A 601 4.92 3.47 -2.97
N PRO A 602 5.87 3.37 -3.93
CA PRO A 602 6.94 2.36 -3.89
C PRO A 602 7.77 2.33 -2.61
N LYS A 603 8.13 3.49 -2.06
CA LYS A 603 8.96 3.61 -0.84
C LYS A 603 8.28 3.01 0.40
N TRP A 604 6.96 3.07 0.47
CA TRP A 604 6.17 2.66 1.64
C TRP A 604 5.17 1.56 1.32
N PHE A 605 5.34 0.86 0.19
CA PHE A 605 4.36 -0.11 -0.29
C PHE A 605 4.02 -1.14 0.80
N GLY A 606 2.72 -1.32 1.03
CA GLY A 606 2.20 -2.27 2.01
C GLY A 606 2.28 -1.77 3.45
N THR A 607 2.57 -0.49 3.70
CA THR A 607 2.53 0.08 5.05
C THR A 607 1.08 0.32 5.46
N LEU A 608 0.60 -0.41 6.47
CA LEU A 608 -0.70 -0.17 7.08
C LEU A 608 -0.61 1.09 7.97
N VAL A 609 -1.52 2.03 7.73
CA VAL A 609 -1.71 3.27 8.48
C VAL A 609 -3.01 3.14 9.28
N ASP A 610 -2.89 3.21 10.61
CA ASP A 610 -4.01 3.15 11.54
C ASP A 610 -3.86 4.25 12.60
N PHE A 611 -4.63 5.33 12.47
CA PHE A 611 -4.65 6.45 13.42
C PHE A 611 -5.59 6.22 14.60
N PHE A 612 -6.51 5.25 14.53
CA PHE A 612 -7.66 5.16 15.44
C PHE A 612 -7.69 3.86 16.23
N ASN A 613 -6.56 3.14 16.26
CA ASN A 613 -6.42 1.85 16.92
C ASN A 613 -7.44 0.81 16.42
N SER A 614 -7.77 0.92 15.14
CA SER A 614 -8.72 0.10 14.41
C SER A 614 -8.33 -1.38 14.41
N GLN A 615 -7.03 -1.67 14.42
CA GLN A 615 -6.51 -3.03 14.52
C GLN A 615 -6.91 -3.72 15.83
N ASN A 616 -6.95 -2.98 16.95
CA ASN A 616 -7.39 -3.55 18.23
C ASN A 616 -8.89 -3.85 18.19
N ASP A 617 -9.71 -2.93 17.67
CA ASP A 617 -11.15 -3.18 17.52
C ASP A 617 -11.41 -4.37 16.57
N LEU A 618 -10.60 -4.55 15.52
CA LEU A 618 -10.67 -5.72 14.64
C LEU A 618 -10.31 -7.03 15.39
N LYS A 619 -9.24 -7.01 16.18
CA LYS A 619 -8.80 -8.15 17.01
C LYS A 619 -9.82 -8.52 18.09
N GLU A 620 -10.44 -7.52 18.71
CA GLU A 620 -11.48 -7.68 19.74
C GLU A 620 -12.87 -7.94 19.15
N ARG A 621 -13.01 -7.96 17.82
CA ARG A 621 -14.29 -8.13 17.10
C ARG A 621 -15.34 -7.09 17.50
N ARG A 622 -14.95 -5.82 17.52
CA ARG A 622 -15.80 -4.70 17.95
C ARG A 622 -16.11 -3.74 16.81
N ILE A 623 -17.35 -3.25 16.78
CA ILE A 623 -17.79 -2.16 15.91
C ILE A 623 -17.91 -0.90 16.77
N ARG A 624 -17.06 0.08 16.47
CA ARG A 624 -16.99 1.37 17.17
C ARG A 624 -17.10 2.51 16.17
N VAL A 625 -17.90 3.51 16.49
CA VAL A 625 -17.98 4.76 15.69
C VAL A 625 -16.78 5.67 15.92
N MET A 626 -16.47 6.49 14.92
CA MET A 626 -15.36 7.45 14.95
C MET A 626 -15.52 8.56 16.00
N HIS A 627 -16.74 9.05 16.21
CA HIS A 627 -17.04 10.12 17.17
C HIS A 627 -18.51 10.05 17.63
N SER A 628 -18.83 10.74 18.73
CA SER A 628 -20.13 10.66 19.41
C SER A 628 -21.32 11.12 18.57
N LEU A 629 -21.09 12.01 17.59
CA LEU A 629 -22.14 12.56 16.70
C LEU A 629 -22.32 11.76 15.40
N SER A 630 -21.58 10.66 15.20
CA SER A 630 -21.57 9.89 13.95
C SER A 630 -22.97 9.47 13.48
N PHE A 631 -23.84 9.01 14.37
CA PHE A 631 -25.23 8.62 14.03
C PHE A 631 -26.19 9.81 13.87
N VAL A 632 -25.82 10.98 14.38
CA VAL A 632 -26.60 12.22 14.22
C VAL A 632 -26.32 12.84 12.85
N GLU A 633 -25.05 12.85 12.44
CA GLU A 633 -24.60 13.31 11.13
C GLU A 633 -25.14 12.42 10.01
N ASP A 634 -24.96 11.10 10.11
CA ASP A 634 -25.50 10.13 9.15
C ASP A 634 -26.22 8.96 9.85
N PRO A 635 -27.56 9.04 9.99
CA PRO A 635 -28.31 7.98 10.61
C PRO A 635 -28.34 6.66 9.84
N THR A 636 -27.97 6.63 8.56
CA THR A 636 -27.85 5.37 7.79
C THR A 636 -26.76 4.46 8.38
N ARG A 637 -25.80 5.03 9.13
CA ARG A 637 -24.76 4.28 9.87
C ARG A 637 -25.36 3.32 10.91
N ILE A 638 -26.57 3.54 11.42
CA ILE A 638 -27.24 2.58 12.31
C ILE A 638 -27.49 1.25 11.59
N PHE A 639 -27.98 1.29 10.35
CA PHE A 639 -28.22 0.12 9.52
C PHE A 639 -26.91 -0.56 9.14
N ARG A 640 -25.89 0.23 8.80
CA ARG A 640 -24.54 -0.25 8.50
C ARG A 640 -23.90 -0.96 9.69
N ALA A 641 -24.02 -0.41 10.91
CA ALA A 641 -23.50 -1.02 12.14
C ALA A 641 -24.09 -2.41 12.35
N ILE A 642 -25.42 -2.52 12.25
CA ILE A 642 -26.13 -3.80 12.38
C ILE A 642 -25.72 -4.76 11.26
N ARG A 643 -25.60 -4.28 10.02
CA ARG A 643 -25.16 -5.10 8.89
C ARG A 643 -23.76 -5.67 9.12
N PHE A 644 -22.81 -4.83 9.54
CA PHE A 644 -21.45 -5.29 9.83
C PHE A 644 -21.38 -6.19 11.06
N GLU A 645 -22.20 -5.95 12.10
CA GLU A 645 -22.28 -6.79 13.30
C GLU A 645 -22.60 -8.23 12.89
N GLN A 646 -23.62 -8.40 12.04
CA GLN A 646 -24.06 -9.72 11.61
C GLN A 646 -23.18 -10.34 10.51
N ARG A 647 -22.64 -9.53 9.58
CA ARG A 647 -21.78 -10.00 8.49
C ARG A 647 -20.42 -10.48 8.99
N LEU A 648 -19.82 -9.75 9.94
CA LEU A 648 -18.48 -10.04 10.46
C LEU A 648 -18.48 -10.88 11.73
N ASP A 649 -19.66 -11.16 12.31
CA ASP A 649 -19.80 -11.80 13.63
C ASP A 649 -19.09 -11.01 14.74
N PHE A 650 -19.28 -9.69 14.70
CA PHE A 650 -18.69 -8.72 15.65
C PHE A 650 -19.77 -8.24 16.62
N ALA A 651 -19.34 -7.56 17.69
CA ALA A 651 -20.24 -6.90 18.63
C ALA A 651 -20.15 -5.38 18.52
N ILE A 652 -21.28 -4.69 18.51
CA ILE A 652 -21.30 -3.23 18.64
C ILE A 652 -20.82 -2.84 20.04
N SER A 653 -19.88 -1.89 20.13
CA SER A 653 -19.34 -1.44 21.42
C SER A 653 -20.45 -0.85 22.32
N LYS A 654 -20.34 -1.01 23.65
CA LYS A 654 -21.34 -0.49 24.60
C LYS A 654 -21.62 1.00 24.42
N HIS A 655 -20.57 1.79 24.14
CA HIS A 655 -20.70 3.22 23.90
C HIS A 655 -21.44 3.50 22.59
N SER A 656 -21.06 2.85 21.48
CA SER A 656 -21.75 2.99 20.19
C SER A 656 -23.21 2.55 20.27
N GLU A 657 -23.52 1.47 20.99
CA GLU A 657 -24.89 1.02 21.22
C GLU A 657 -25.72 2.08 21.97
N LYS A 658 -25.15 2.72 23.00
CA LYS A 658 -25.79 3.82 23.71
C LYS A 658 -26.08 5.01 22.78
N LEU A 659 -25.14 5.38 21.92
CA LEU A 659 -25.33 6.45 20.94
C LEU A 659 -26.42 6.10 19.91
N MET A 660 -26.47 4.87 19.43
CA MET A 660 -27.55 4.40 18.53
C MET A 660 -28.91 4.54 19.21
N ARG A 661 -29.05 4.09 20.47
CA ARG A 661 -30.30 4.21 21.24
C ARG A 661 -30.70 5.68 21.44
N ASN A 662 -29.72 6.55 21.72
CA ASN A 662 -29.97 7.99 21.84
C ASN A 662 -30.47 8.61 20.53
N ALA A 663 -29.82 8.30 19.40
CA ALA A 663 -30.22 8.79 18.08
C ALA A 663 -31.64 8.34 17.71
N VAL A 664 -32.01 7.10 18.01
CA VAL A 664 -33.38 6.59 17.82
C VAL A 664 -34.36 7.32 18.74
N ARG A 665 -34.02 7.51 20.02
CA ARG A 665 -34.87 8.21 21.00
C ARG A 665 -35.06 9.70 20.66
N MET A 666 -34.11 10.35 20.00
CA MET A 666 -34.22 11.75 19.58
C MET A 666 -35.16 11.96 18.39
N HIS A 667 -35.87 10.92 17.93
CA HIS A 667 -36.83 11.00 16.84
C HIS A 667 -36.23 11.46 15.49
N MET A 668 -34.90 11.31 15.33
CA MET A 668 -34.18 11.58 14.07
C MET A 668 -34.68 10.73 12.90
N TYR A 669 -35.56 9.76 13.17
CA TYR A 669 -36.16 8.83 12.24
C TYR A 669 -37.19 9.44 11.28
N GLU A 670 -37.70 10.65 11.53
CA GLU A 670 -38.57 11.34 10.56
C GLU A 670 -37.85 11.57 9.21
N LYS A 671 -36.51 11.54 9.25
CA LYS A 671 -35.62 11.59 8.08
C LYS A 671 -35.23 10.20 7.53
N PHE A 672 -35.70 9.08 8.11
CA PHE A 672 -35.42 7.70 7.62
C PHE A 672 -36.40 7.34 6.50
N SER A 673 -36.27 8.04 5.38
CA SER A 673 -37.06 7.86 4.17
C SER A 673 -36.17 8.08 2.94
N GLY A 674 -36.69 7.75 1.77
CA GLY A 674 -35.97 7.94 0.52
C GLY A 674 -34.87 6.90 0.20
N PRO A 675 -34.15 7.13 -0.90
CA PRO A 675 -33.38 6.08 -1.57
C PRO A 675 -32.10 5.67 -0.84
N ARG A 676 -31.47 6.55 -0.05
CA ARG A 676 -30.24 6.24 0.72
C ARG A 676 -30.51 5.18 1.78
N PHE A 677 -31.54 5.38 2.60
CA PHE A 677 -31.94 4.41 3.63
C PHE A 677 -32.39 3.09 3.02
N PHE A 678 -33.13 3.15 1.91
CA PHE A 678 -33.54 1.95 1.20
C PHE A 678 -32.35 1.14 0.68
N SER A 679 -31.28 1.81 0.26
CA SER A 679 -30.06 1.14 -0.22
C SER A 679 -29.40 0.33 0.90
N GLU A 680 -29.29 0.86 2.12
CA GLU A 680 -28.75 0.11 3.27
C GLU A 680 -29.69 -1.02 3.71
N LEU A 681 -31.01 -0.81 3.69
CA LEU A 681 -31.98 -1.87 3.97
C LEU A 681 -31.93 -2.98 2.91
N LYS A 682 -31.78 -2.62 1.63
CA LYS A 682 -31.58 -3.57 0.52
C LYS A 682 -30.33 -4.42 0.75
N LEU A 683 -29.23 -3.82 1.22
CA LEU A 683 -28.02 -4.56 1.57
C LEU A 683 -28.27 -5.51 2.74
N ILE A 684 -28.91 -5.07 3.83
CA ILE A 684 -29.28 -5.95 4.96
C ILE A 684 -30.11 -7.15 4.51
N LEU A 685 -31.10 -6.94 3.63
CA LEU A 685 -31.96 -8.00 3.12
C LEU A 685 -31.26 -8.89 2.08
N SER A 686 -30.07 -8.51 1.61
CA SER A 686 -29.24 -9.30 0.70
C SER A 686 -28.17 -10.12 1.41
N GLU A 687 -27.89 -9.86 2.69
CA GLU A 687 -26.94 -10.65 3.50
C GLU A 687 -27.40 -12.11 3.63
N ASP A 688 -26.50 -13.02 3.98
CA ASP A 688 -26.81 -14.45 4.11
C ASP A 688 -27.73 -14.77 5.30
N ARG A 689 -27.75 -13.92 6.34
CA ARG A 689 -28.55 -14.08 7.56
C ARG A 689 -29.46 -12.87 7.81
N PRO A 690 -30.40 -12.54 6.91
CA PRO A 690 -31.22 -11.34 7.03
C PRO A 690 -32.11 -11.36 8.28
N LEU A 691 -32.55 -12.53 8.74
CA LEU A 691 -33.34 -12.66 9.98
C LEU A 691 -32.57 -12.16 11.22
N ALA A 692 -31.26 -12.38 11.30
CA ALA A 692 -30.45 -11.94 12.44
C ALA A 692 -30.37 -10.40 12.49
N SER A 693 -30.13 -9.76 11.34
CA SER A 693 -30.16 -8.30 11.19
C SER A 693 -31.53 -7.71 11.51
N LEU A 694 -32.62 -8.37 11.08
CA LEU A 694 -33.99 -7.95 11.41
C LEU A 694 -34.28 -8.03 12.92
N ARG A 695 -33.82 -9.08 13.62
CA ARG A 695 -33.90 -9.15 15.08
C ARG A 695 -33.16 -8.02 15.77
N ARG A 696 -31.97 -7.67 15.26
CA ARG A 696 -31.20 -6.58 15.83
C ARG A 696 -31.88 -5.23 15.60
N LEU A 697 -32.42 -4.98 14.41
CA LEU A 697 -33.25 -3.80 14.12
C LEU A 697 -34.44 -3.68 15.08
N ASP A 698 -35.12 -4.79 15.40
CA ASP A 698 -36.21 -4.83 16.39
C ASP A 698 -35.73 -4.49 17.82
N SER A 699 -34.54 -4.97 18.21
CA SER A 699 -33.95 -4.67 19.53
C SER A 699 -33.60 -3.19 19.76
N PHE A 700 -33.53 -2.41 18.67
CA PHE A 700 -33.39 -0.95 18.68
C PHE A 700 -34.73 -0.23 18.45
N HIS A 701 -35.85 -0.94 18.41
CA HIS A 701 -37.20 -0.41 18.14
C HIS A 701 -37.31 0.34 16.80
N LEU A 702 -36.61 -0.14 15.76
CA LEU A 702 -36.64 0.46 14.42
C LEU A 702 -37.80 -0.04 13.56
N PHE A 703 -38.54 -1.05 13.99
CA PHE A 703 -39.66 -1.63 13.23
C PHE A 703 -40.81 -0.62 12.99
N PRO A 704 -41.30 0.12 14.01
CA PRO A 704 -42.31 1.16 13.81
C PRO A 704 -41.84 2.26 12.85
N VAL A 705 -40.53 2.51 12.82
CA VAL A 705 -39.92 3.49 11.93
C VAL A 705 -39.91 3.00 10.49
N LEU A 706 -39.49 1.76 10.25
CA LEU A 706 -39.37 1.18 8.90
C LEU A 706 -40.73 0.84 8.28
N TRP A 707 -41.67 0.40 9.11
CA TRP A 707 -42.96 -0.17 8.69
C TRP A 707 -44.15 0.41 9.48
N PRO A 708 -44.36 1.74 9.50
CA PRO A 708 -45.40 2.37 10.31
C PRO A 708 -46.81 1.94 9.89
N ASP A 709 -46.99 1.67 8.59
CA ASP A 709 -48.27 1.33 7.98
C ASP A 709 -48.57 -0.17 8.04
N LEU A 710 -47.63 -0.99 8.50
CA LEU A 710 -47.82 -2.43 8.50
C LEU A 710 -48.84 -2.82 9.57
N ARG A 711 -49.92 -3.49 9.15
CA ARG A 711 -51.02 -3.93 10.02
C ARG A 711 -51.22 -5.45 9.92
N PRO A 712 -51.24 -6.17 11.06
CA PRO A 712 -50.81 -5.73 12.40
C PRO A 712 -49.31 -5.36 12.40
N ASN A 713 -48.86 -4.56 13.38
CA ASN A 713 -47.46 -4.16 13.49
C ASN A 713 -46.54 -5.38 13.38
N LEU A 714 -45.40 -5.21 12.71
CA LEU A 714 -44.44 -6.29 12.52
C LEU A 714 -43.98 -6.81 13.88
N LYS A 715 -44.12 -8.12 14.10
CA LYS A 715 -43.59 -8.82 15.27
C LYS A 715 -42.82 -10.04 14.81
N ILE A 716 -41.66 -10.27 15.41
CA ILE A 716 -40.85 -11.46 15.16
C ILE A 716 -41.46 -12.63 15.92
N ASP A 717 -42.53 -13.22 15.37
CA ASP A 717 -43.17 -14.42 15.90
C ASP A 717 -42.69 -15.70 15.18
N ARG A 718 -43.11 -16.87 15.67
CA ARG A 718 -42.74 -18.18 15.09
C ARG A 718 -43.06 -18.27 13.60
N ARG A 719 -44.15 -17.64 13.15
CA ARG A 719 -44.58 -17.69 11.75
C ARG A 719 -43.72 -16.79 10.87
N PHE A 720 -43.42 -15.58 11.33
CA PHE A 720 -42.50 -14.67 10.64
C PHE A 720 -41.12 -15.30 10.47
N VAL A 721 -40.57 -15.83 11.57
CA VAL A 721 -39.29 -16.57 11.55
C VAL A 721 -39.35 -17.72 10.55
N HIS A 722 -40.42 -18.51 10.55
CA HIS A 722 -40.57 -19.62 9.61
C HIS A 722 -40.54 -19.16 8.15
N ILE A 723 -41.32 -18.14 7.77
CA ILE A 723 -41.40 -17.65 6.39
C ILE A 723 -40.04 -17.11 5.93
N LEU A 724 -39.37 -16.27 6.75
CA LEU A 724 -38.04 -15.74 6.41
C LEU A 724 -37.01 -16.86 6.29
N THR A 725 -37.04 -17.86 7.19
CA THR A 725 -36.16 -19.04 7.09
C THR A 725 -36.43 -19.85 5.81
N GLN A 726 -37.70 -19.97 5.39
CA GLN A 726 -38.03 -20.63 4.12
C GLN A 726 -37.56 -19.79 2.92
N ALA A 727 -37.64 -18.46 2.99
CA ALA A 727 -37.11 -17.58 1.96
C ALA A 727 -35.58 -17.71 1.84
N GLU A 728 -34.86 -17.70 2.96
CA GLU A 728 -33.40 -17.95 2.99
C GLU A 728 -33.06 -19.30 2.33
N LYS A 729 -33.73 -20.39 2.75
CA LYS A 729 -33.55 -21.73 2.15
C LYS A 729 -33.88 -21.76 0.66
N ALA A 730 -34.94 -21.06 0.24
CA ALA A 730 -35.36 -20.96 -1.15
C ALA A 730 -34.29 -20.27 -2.01
N ILE A 731 -33.75 -19.16 -1.53
CA ILE A 731 -32.69 -18.40 -2.18
C ILE A 731 -31.43 -19.25 -2.28
N SER A 732 -30.99 -19.88 -1.19
CA SER A 732 -29.81 -20.75 -1.19
C SER A 732 -29.96 -21.93 -2.15
N TRP A 733 -31.11 -22.61 -2.14
CA TRP A 733 -31.42 -23.68 -3.08
C TRP A 733 -31.35 -23.19 -4.53
N PHE A 734 -31.96 -22.05 -4.84
CA PHE A 734 -31.95 -21.50 -6.20
C PHE A 734 -30.54 -21.12 -6.67
N LYS A 735 -29.72 -20.50 -5.80
CA LYS A 735 -28.31 -20.17 -6.10
C LYS A 735 -27.47 -21.41 -6.42
N LEU A 736 -27.74 -22.54 -5.76
CA LEU A 736 -27.01 -23.81 -5.96
C LEU A 736 -27.39 -24.57 -7.24
N LEU A 737 -28.46 -24.19 -7.93
CA LEU A 737 -28.89 -24.90 -9.15
C LEU A 737 -28.02 -24.59 -10.38
N PHE A 738 -27.12 -23.61 -10.32
CA PHE A 738 -26.22 -23.20 -11.43
C PHE A 738 -26.90 -23.19 -12.80
N LEU A 739 -28.18 -22.77 -12.87
CA LEU A 739 -28.97 -22.83 -14.11
C LEU A 739 -28.25 -21.99 -15.18
N LYS A 740 -27.74 -22.63 -16.23
CA LYS A 740 -27.12 -21.95 -17.37
C LYS A 740 -28.17 -21.04 -18.02
N ASP A 741 -27.77 -19.83 -18.43
CA ASP A 741 -28.63 -18.88 -19.12
C ASP A 741 -29.19 -19.50 -20.42
N VAL A 742 -30.42 -20.01 -20.38
CA VAL A 742 -31.16 -20.46 -21.57
C VAL A 742 -32.08 -19.32 -22.01
N GLY A 743 -31.58 -18.47 -22.92
CA GLY A 743 -32.39 -17.53 -23.72
C GLY A 743 -33.05 -16.35 -22.98
N LYS A 744 -32.73 -15.11 -23.41
CA LYS A 744 -33.36 -13.79 -23.12
C LYS A 744 -33.74 -13.37 -21.68
N GLN A 745 -33.66 -14.22 -20.65
CA GLN A 745 -33.76 -13.80 -19.24
C GLN A 745 -32.54 -14.29 -18.48
N THR A 746 -31.73 -13.34 -18.00
CA THR A 746 -30.63 -13.60 -17.07
C THR A 746 -31.16 -14.34 -15.84
N THR A 747 -30.44 -15.34 -15.36
CA THR A 747 -30.65 -16.07 -14.09
C THR A 747 -30.55 -15.19 -12.83
N ARG A 748 -30.63 -13.87 -12.96
CA ARG A 748 -30.51 -12.91 -11.86
C ARG A 748 -31.77 -12.97 -11.00
N CYS A 749 -31.62 -13.49 -9.78
CA CYS A 749 -32.61 -13.37 -8.72
C CYS A 749 -32.10 -12.36 -7.70
N GLU A 750 -32.86 -11.31 -7.43
CA GLU A 750 -32.49 -10.33 -6.41
C GLU A 750 -32.97 -10.78 -5.02
N SER A 751 -32.05 -11.33 -4.20
CA SER A 751 -32.38 -11.93 -2.88
C SER A 751 -33.16 -10.99 -1.95
N TRP A 752 -32.83 -9.70 -1.94
CA TRP A 752 -33.54 -8.71 -1.13
C TRP A 752 -35.02 -8.58 -1.49
N MET A 753 -35.41 -8.79 -2.74
CA MET A 753 -36.82 -8.70 -3.16
C MET A 753 -37.62 -9.83 -2.54
N VAL A 754 -37.08 -11.06 -2.56
CA VAL A 754 -37.70 -12.24 -1.94
C VAL A 754 -37.83 -12.03 -0.44
N CYS A 755 -36.77 -11.57 0.22
CA CYS A 755 -36.79 -11.27 1.66
C CYS A 755 -37.77 -10.13 1.99
N LEU A 756 -37.83 -9.07 1.19
CA LEU A 756 -38.78 -7.98 1.38
C LEU A 756 -40.23 -8.48 1.21
N LEU A 757 -40.52 -9.27 0.18
CA LEU A 757 -41.84 -9.89 0.00
C LEU A 757 -42.20 -10.78 1.19
N ALA A 758 -41.24 -11.55 1.70
CA ALA A 758 -41.39 -12.39 2.89
C ALA A 758 -41.72 -11.55 4.16
N VAL A 759 -41.09 -10.38 4.32
CA VAL A 759 -41.43 -9.41 5.39
C VAL A 759 -42.87 -8.92 5.25
N PHE A 760 -43.31 -8.61 4.03
CA PHE A 760 -44.67 -8.18 3.71
C PHE A 760 -45.66 -9.34 3.47
N SER A 761 -45.32 -10.57 3.84
CA SER A 761 -46.17 -11.75 3.56
C SER A 761 -47.53 -11.73 4.26
N ARG A 762 -47.66 -10.97 5.35
CA ARG A 762 -48.88 -10.85 6.15
C ARG A 762 -49.64 -9.56 5.92
N SER A 763 -49.06 -8.62 5.17
CA SER A 763 -49.71 -7.36 4.86
C SER A 763 -50.51 -7.46 3.55
N ARG A 764 -51.38 -6.49 3.32
CA ARG A 764 -52.03 -6.33 2.01
C ARG A 764 -51.03 -5.71 1.04
N GLU A 765 -51.46 -5.60 -0.22
CA GLU A 765 -50.69 -4.95 -1.28
C GLU A 765 -50.49 -3.45 -0.99
N GLN A 766 -51.46 -2.82 -0.34
CA GLN A 766 -51.44 -1.38 -0.06
C GLN A 766 -50.30 -0.98 0.88
N GLU A 767 -50.01 -1.75 1.93
CA GLU A 767 -48.91 -1.44 2.84
C GLU A 767 -47.55 -1.56 2.14
N LEU A 768 -47.38 -2.54 1.24
CA LEU A 768 -46.18 -2.64 0.40
C LEU A 768 -46.06 -1.46 -0.56
N ARG A 769 -47.18 -0.99 -1.12
CA ARG A 769 -47.23 0.19 -1.98
C ARG A 769 -46.81 1.45 -1.23
N ASN A 770 -47.32 1.66 -0.02
CA ASN A 770 -46.93 2.78 0.83
C ASN A 770 -45.43 2.74 1.16
N PHE A 771 -44.91 1.56 1.51
CA PHE A 771 -43.47 1.37 1.73
C PHE A 771 -42.65 1.74 0.49
N CYS A 772 -43.05 1.25 -0.69
CA CYS A 772 -42.36 1.57 -1.94
C CYS A 772 -42.36 3.08 -2.26
N GLN A 773 -43.44 3.78 -1.90
CA GLN A 773 -43.56 5.22 -2.10
C GLN A 773 -42.69 6.00 -1.11
N ARG A 774 -42.73 5.65 0.17
CA ARG A 774 -41.93 6.30 1.23
C ARG A 774 -40.43 6.19 0.99
N PHE A 775 -39.97 5.05 0.50
CA PHE A 775 -38.56 4.80 0.19
C PHE A 775 -38.17 5.15 -1.25
N GLU A 776 -39.09 5.74 -2.01
CA GLU A 776 -38.88 6.22 -3.39
C GLU A 776 -38.27 5.15 -4.32
N LEU A 777 -38.80 3.92 -4.24
CA LEU A 777 -38.27 2.81 -5.04
C LEU A 777 -38.42 3.10 -6.54
N PRO A 778 -37.41 2.74 -7.36
CA PRO A 778 -37.49 2.88 -8.81
C PRO A 778 -38.77 2.26 -9.38
N PRO A 779 -39.44 2.90 -10.37
CA PRO A 779 -40.72 2.44 -10.89
C PRO A 779 -40.73 0.98 -11.35
N LYS A 780 -39.60 0.50 -11.89
CA LYS A 780 -39.40 -0.89 -12.29
C LYS A 780 -39.52 -1.85 -11.10
N HIS A 781 -38.73 -1.64 -10.05
CA HIS A 781 -38.75 -2.49 -8.85
C HIS A 781 -40.11 -2.42 -8.14
N ARG A 782 -40.71 -1.22 -8.05
CA ARG A 782 -42.04 -1.05 -7.46
C ARG A 782 -43.10 -1.86 -8.19
N LYS A 783 -43.16 -1.76 -9.53
CA LYS A 783 -44.11 -2.53 -10.36
C LYS A 783 -43.89 -4.04 -10.20
N GLN A 784 -42.63 -4.47 -10.17
CA GLN A 784 -42.27 -5.87 -10.00
C GLN A 784 -42.72 -6.40 -8.64
N LEU A 785 -42.32 -5.78 -7.53
CA LEU A 785 -42.69 -6.19 -6.16
C LEU A 785 -44.21 -6.31 -5.99
N LEU A 786 -44.98 -5.31 -6.41
CA LEU A 786 -46.44 -5.32 -6.28
C LEU A 786 -47.08 -6.43 -7.12
N ARG A 787 -46.62 -6.62 -8.37
CA ARG A 787 -47.11 -7.67 -9.26
C ARG A 787 -46.82 -9.06 -8.68
N GLN A 788 -45.58 -9.28 -8.21
CA GLN A 788 -45.17 -10.57 -7.68
C GLN A 788 -45.88 -10.90 -6.36
N LYS A 789 -46.00 -9.93 -5.44
CA LYS A 789 -46.78 -10.10 -4.22
C LYS A 789 -48.21 -10.55 -4.52
N ARG A 790 -48.92 -9.79 -5.36
CA ARG A 790 -50.33 -10.07 -5.69
C ARG A 790 -50.50 -11.44 -6.34
N LYS A 791 -49.69 -11.77 -7.35
CA LYS A 791 -49.80 -13.04 -8.07
C LYS A 791 -49.42 -14.23 -7.18
N ALA A 792 -48.32 -14.15 -6.44
CA ALA A 792 -47.86 -15.23 -5.57
C ALA A 792 -48.83 -15.48 -4.40
N ASP A 793 -49.36 -14.43 -3.75
CA ASP A 793 -50.34 -14.57 -2.67
C ASP A 793 -51.64 -15.23 -3.20
N HIS A 794 -52.12 -14.83 -4.38
CA HIS A 794 -53.27 -15.44 -5.03
C HIS A 794 -52.99 -16.91 -5.42
N LEU A 795 -51.83 -17.19 -6.01
CA LEU A 795 -51.47 -18.52 -6.46
C LEU A 795 -51.28 -19.50 -5.28
N ALA A 796 -50.67 -19.04 -4.19
CA ALA A 796 -50.55 -19.82 -2.96
C ALA A 796 -51.91 -20.27 -2.42
N GLN A 797 -52.92 -19.38 -2.47
CA GLN A 797 -54.29 -19.71 -2.06
C GLN A 797 -54.99 -20.62 -3.07
N HIS A 798 -54.81 -20.38 -4.37
CA HIS A 798 -55.41 -21.17 -5.43
C HIS A 798 -54.91 -22.63 -5.40
N MET A 799 -53.60 -22.84 -5.36
CA MET A 799 -52.98 -24.18 -5.26
C MET A 799 -53.33 -24.88 -3.94
N LEU A 800 -53.58 -24.13 -2.87
CA LEU A 800 -54.03 -24.71 -1.60
C LEU A 800 -55.47 -25.23 -1.67
N ARG A 801 -56.33 -24.59 -2.49
CA ARG A 801 -57.74 -24.99 -2.67
C ARG A 801 -57.93 -26.09 -3.70
N ARG A 802 -57.04 -26.20 -4.69
CA ARG A 802 -57.03 -27.26 -5.70
C ARG A 802 -55.72 -28.06 -5.61
N PRO A 803 -55.64 -29.13 -4.80
CA PRO A 803 -54.43 -29.96 -4.71
C PRO A 803 -54.21 -30.83 -5.96
N ASP A 804 -55.28 -31.23 -6.65
CA ASP A 804 -55.26 -32.19 -7.77
C ASP A 804 -55.21 -31.49 -9.15
N MET A 805 -54.38 -30.45 -9.26
CA MET A 805 -54.20 -29.75 -10.53
C MET A 805 -53.33 -30.55 -11.49
N LEU A 806 -53.66 -30.49 -12.79
CA LEU A 806 -52.84 -31.11 -13.81
C LEU A 806 -51.47 -30.41 -13.90
N PRO A 807 -50.37 -31.11 -14.25
CA PRO A 807 -49.05 -30.51 -14.38
C PRO A 807 -49.02 -29.29 -15.32
N ALA A 808 -49.76 -29.33 -16.43
CA ALA A 808 -49.87 -28.18 -17.34
C ALA A 808 -50.57 -26.98 -16.68
N GLU A 809 -51.63 -27.18 -15.88
CA GLU A 809 -52.29 -26.09 -15.16
C GLU A 809 -51.30 -25.43 -14.18
N VAL A 810 -50.51 -26.22 -13.47
CA VAL A 810 -49.49 -25.74 -12.54
C VAL A 810 -48.40 -24.95 -13.29
N TYR A 811 -47.93 -25.47 -14.43
CA TYR A 811 -46.94 -24.82 -15.28
C TYR A 811 -47.40 -23.42 -15.71
N TRP A 812 -48.59 -23.30 -16.31
CA TRP A 812 -49.10 -22.02 -16.82
C TRP A 812 -49.35 -21.00 -15.71
N LEU A 813 -49.67 -21.46 -14.50
CA LEU A 813 -49.80 -20.56 -13.35
C LEU A 813 -48.44 -20.05 -12.87
N LEU A 814 -47.44 -20.92 -12.76
CA LEU A 814 -46.09 -20.58 -12.31
C LEU A 814 -45.33 -19.73 -13.34
N ASP A 815 -45.56 -19.94 -14.64
CA ASP A 815 -44.96 -19.17 -15.75
C ASP A 815 -45.31 -17.67 -15.70
N THR A 816 -46.36 -17.31 -14.95
CA THR A 816 -46.74 -15.90 -14.76
C THR A 816 -45.88 -15.13 -13.75
N LEU A 817 -45.03 -15.83 -12.97
CA LEU A 817 -44.15 -15.30 -11.94
C LEU A 817 -42.70 -15.22 -12.44
N ASP A 818 -41.94 -14.25 -11.94
CA ASP A 818 -40.48 -14.25 -12.11
C ASP A 818 -39.80 -15.07 -11.01
N ASN A 819 -38.47 -15.12 -11.03
CA ASN A 819 -37.67 -15.83 -10.02
C ASN A 819 -38.04 -15.40 -8.60
N GLU A 820 -38.14 -14.09 -8.37
CA GLU A 820 -38.46 -13.52 -7.06
C GLU A 820 -39.86 -13.95 -6.59
N GLY A 821 -40.85 -13.91 -7.48
CA GLY A 821 -42.22 -14.35 -7.21
C GLY A 821 -42.31 -15.85 -6.91
N ILE A 822 -41.57 -16.68 -7.65
CA ILE A 822 -41.52 -18.14 -7.46
C ILE A 822 -40.91 -18.49 -6.09
N LEU A 823 -39.78 -17.88 -5.74
CA LEU A 823 -39.11 -18.14 -4.45
C LEU A 823 -39.92 -17.60 -3.28
N TYR A 824 -40.56 -16.43 -3.45
CA TYR A 824 -41.51 -15.92 -2.47
C TYR A 824 -42.71 -16.87 -2.29
N LEU A 825 -43.32 -17.37 -3.37
CA LEU A 825 -44.37 -18.39 -3.29
C LEU A 825 -43.91 -19.62 -2.51
N MET A 826 -42.70 -20.11 -2.78
CA MET A 826 -42.13 -21.26 -2.07
C MET A 826 -41.95 -20.99 -0.57
N SER A 827 -41.61 -19.74 -0.19
CA SER A 827 -41.46 -19.32 1.21
C SER A 827 -42.77 -19.28 2.00
N ILE A 828 -43.88 -18.89 1.36
CA ILE A 828 -45.20 -18.78 2.01
C ILE A 828 -46.05 -20.04 1.88
N ALA A 829 -45.62 -20.98 1.04
CA ALA A 829 -46.31 -22.24 0.78
C ALA A 829 -46.47 -23.06 2.07
N ARG A 830 -47.72 -23.26 2.49
CA ARG A 830 -48.07 -23.97 3.73
C ARG A 830 -47.89 -25.48 3.65
N LYS A 831 -48.03 -26.05 2.46
CA LYS A 831 -48.05 -27.51 2.24
C LYS A 831 -46.83 -27.95 1.42
N LYS A 832 -46.29 -29.12 1.75
CA LYS A 832 -45.08 -29.68 1.13
C LYS A 832 -45.27 -29.91 -0.38
N TYR A 833 -46.44 -30.36 -0.81
CA TYR A 833 -46.72 -30.62 -2.24
C TYR A 833 -46.60 -29.35 -3.09
N ILE A 834 -47.04 -28.18 -2.60
CA ILE A 834 -46.92 -26.91 -3.35
C ILE A 834 -45.43 -26.59 -3.59
N ARG A 835 -44.57 -26.79 -2.59
CA ARG A 835 -43.13 -26.59 -2.73
C ARG A 835 -42.51 -27.60 -3.71
N GLN A 836 -42.98 -28.85 -3.72
CA GLN A 836 -42.52 -29.87 -4.67
C GLN A 836 -42.92 -29.51 -6.11
N GLN A 837 -44.15 -29.04 -6.32
CA GLN A 837 -44.63 -28.57 -7.62
C GLN A 837 -43.81 -27.38 -8.13
N VAL A 838 -43.55 -26.39 -7.27
CA VAL A 838 -42.68 -25.25 -7.60
C VAL A 838 -41.25 -25.71 -7.93
N SER A 839 -40.70 -26.61 -7.12
CA SER A 839 -39.35 -27.15 -7.33
C SER A 839 -39.24 -27.91 -8.65
N HIS A 840 -40.22 -28.76 -8.96
CA HIS A 840 -40.29 -29.52 -10.20
C HIS A 840 -40.42 -28.61 -11.43
N TYR A 841 -41.27 -27.57 -11.34
CA TYR A 841 -41.36 -26.55 -12.38
C TYR A 841 -39.98 -25.93 -12.67
N VAL A 842 -39.31 -25.38 -11.65
CA VAL A 842 -38.03 -24.68 -11.83
C VAL A 842 -36.92 -25.58 -12.39
N THR A 843 -36.91 -26.87 -12.02
CA THR A 843 -35.80 -27.79 -12.34
C THR A 843 -36.02 -28.63 -13.61
N HIS A 844 -37.26 -28.97 -13.95
CA HIS A 844 -37.55 -29.94 -15.03
C HIS A 844 -38.47 -29.37 -16.12
N GLN A 845 -39.40 -28.48 -15.78
CA GLN A 845 -40.40 -27.99 -16.75
C GLN A 845 -40.02 -26.63 -17.34
N ARG A 846 -39.31 -25.80 -16.57
CA ARG A 846 -38.94 -24.45 -16.98
C ARG A 846 -37.94 -24.50 -18.12
N GLY A 847 -38.34 -23.93 -19.27
CA GLY A 847 -37.53 -23.95 -20.50
C GLY A 847 -37.78 -25.16 -21.41
N LEU A 848 -38.71 -26.05 -21.03
CA LEU A 848 -39.16 -27.16 -21.86
C LEU A 848 -39.72 -26.61 -23.18
N GLN A 849 -39.14 -27.05 -24.30
CA GLN A 849 -39.65 -26.69 -25.62
C GLN A 849 -40.77 -27.66 -26.03
N PRO A 850 -41.81 -27.18 -26.73
CA PRO A 850 -42.79 -28.06 -27.34
C PRO A 850 -42.11 -29.04 -28.30
N LEU A 851 -42.59 -30.28 -28.37
CA LEU A 851 -42.09 -31.31 -29.30
C LEU A 851 -42.20 -30.92 -30.79
N LEU A 852 -43.07 -29.95 -31.10
CA LEU A 852 -43.21 -29.38 -32.45
C LEU A 852 -42.72 -27.93 -32.47
N SER A 853 -41.88 -27.63 -33.46
CA SER A 853 -41.44 -26.28 -33.81
C SER A 853 -42.41 -25.63 -34.81
N GLY A 854 -42.25 -24.32 -35.02
CA GLY A 854 -42.99 -23.62 -36.08
C GLY A 854 -42.68 -24.16 -37.48
N GLN A 855 -41.46 -24.67 -37.72
CA GLN A 855 -41.11 -25.30 -38.98
C GLN A 855 -41.90 -26.58 -39.19
N ASP A 856 -42.02 -27.40 -38.14
CA ASP A 856 -42.79 -28.65 -38.21
C ASP A 856 -44.26 -28.40 -38.53
N LEU A 857 -44.85 -27.31 -38.04
CA LEU A 857 -46.22 -26.92 -38.37
C LEU A 857 -46.37 -26.45 -39.83
N MET A 858 -45.35 -25.77 -40.39
CA MET A 858 -45.35 -25.41 -41.82
C MET A 858 -45.22 -26.64 -42.71
N ASP A 859 -44.35 -27.59 -42.33
CA ASP A 859 -44.16 -28.85 -43.06
C ASP A 859 -45.45 -29.70 -43.07
N LEU A 860 -46.30 -29.56 -42.04
CA LEU A 860 -47.62 -30.18 -41.95
C LEU A 860 -48.72 -29.46 -42.75
N GLY A 861 -48.42 -28.33 -43.41
CA GLY A 861 -49.36 -27.59 -44.25
C GLY A 861 -50.11 -26.44 -43.56
N TYR A 862 -49.74 -26.06 -42.33
CA TYR A 862 -50.35 -24.91 -41.65
C TYR A 862 -49.68 -23.59 -42.05
N ALA A 863 -50.47 -22.54 -42.27
CA ALA A 863 -49.97 -21.20 -42.58
C ALA A 863 -49.41 -20.49 -41.33
N PRO A 864 -48.25 -19.82 -41.42
CA PRO A 864 -47.64 -19.13 -40.28
C PRO A 864 -48.53 -17.99 -39.76
N GLY A 865 -48.74 -17.94 -38.45
CA GLY A 865 -49.59 -16.94 -37.80
C GLY A 865 -49.72 -17.10 -36.29
N SER A 866 -50.62 -16.34 -35.67
CA SER A 866 -50.88 -16.38 -34.22
C SER A 866 -51.37 -17.75 -33.72
N SER A 867 -51.94 -18.56 -34.62
CA SER A 867 -52.39 -19.94 -34.38
C SER A 867 -51.25 -20.90 -34.03
N PHE A 868 -50.02 -20.66 -34.52
CA PHE A 868 -48.86 -21.51 -34.22
C PHE A 868 -48.56 -21.55 -32.72
N ARG A 869 -48.61 -20.38 -32.06
CA ARG A 869 -48.39 -20.30 -30.62
C ARG A 869 -49.45 -21.08 -29.85
N ILE A 870 -50.70 -21.08 -30.32
CA ILE A 870 -51.80 -21.83 -29.69
C ILE A 870 -51.54 -23.34 -29.83
N MET A 871 -51.22 -23.80 -31.04
CA MET A 871 -50.91 -25.21 -31.33
C MET A 871 -49.69 -25.69 -30.53
N MET A 872 -48.59 -24.94 -30.54
CA MET A 872 -47.38 -25.26 -29.78
C MET A 872 -47.63 -25.27 -28.26
N ASN A 873 -48.42 -24.34 -27.73
CA ASN A 873 -48.82 -24.34 -26.32
C ASN A 873 -49.71 -25.54 -25.97
N HIS A 874 -50.56 -26.00 -26.89
CA HIS A 874 -51.40 -27.19 -26.69
C HIS A 874 -50.55 -28.47 -26.64
N VAL A 875 -49.58 -28.59 -27.56
CA VAL A 875 -48.58 -29.69 -27.55
C VAL A 875 -47.78 -29.66 -26.25
N LEU A 876 -47.30 -28.49 -25.83
CA LEU A 876 -46.57 -28.34 -24.57
C LEU A 876 -47.45 -28.73 -23.37
N GLY A 877 -48.73 -28.38 -23.37
CA GLY A 877 -49.69 -28.78 -22.34
C GLY A 877 -49.85 -30.30 -22.25
N ALA A 878 -50.05 -30.97 -23.39
CA ALA A 878 -50.15 -32.43 -23.45
C ALA A 878 -48.84 -33.12 -23.03
N GLN A 879 -47.69 -32.56 -23.43
CA GLN A 879 -46.37 -33.03 -23.02
C GLN A 879 -46.16 -32.92 -21.50
N LEU A 880 -46.55 -31.79 -20.89
CA LEU A 880 -46.45 -31.59 -19.45
C LEU A 880 -47.35 -32.55 -18.66
N ASN A 881 -48.54 -32.87 -19.18
CA ASN A 881 -49.44 -33.85 -18.59
C ASN A 881 -49.00 -35.30 -18.78
N GLY A 882 -47.97 -35.56 -19.60
CA GLY A 882 -47.53 -36.92 -19.96
C GLY A 882 -48.45 -37.62 -20.97
N GLU A 883 -49.32 -36.88 -21.65
CA GLU A 883 -50.22 -37.41 -22.68
C GLU A 883 -49.48 -37.67 -24.00
N VAL A 884 -48.39 -36.93 -24.25
CA VAL A 884 -47.57 -37.00 -25.47
C VAL A 884 -46.10 -36.96 -25.09
N SER A 885 -45.32 -37.89 -25.62
CA SER A 885 -43.88 -38.01 -25.34
C SER A 885 -43.01 -38.03 -26.60
N ARG A 886 -43.62 -38.27 -27.77
CA ARG A 886 -42.91 -38.36 -29.06
C ARG A 886 -43.45 -37.36 -30.06
N LYS A 887 -42.63 -36.99 -31.03
CA LYS A 887 -42.99 -36.03 -32.09
C LYS A 887 -44.20 -36.51 -32.90
N ASP A 888 -44.26 -37.80 -33.25
CA ASP A 888 -45.36 -38.38 -34.03
C ASP A 888 -46.72 -38.29 -33.30
N GLU A 889 -46.71 -38.52 -31.99
CA GLU A 889 -47.89 -38.35 -31.13
C GLU A 889 -48.34 -36.89 -31.08
N ALA A 890 -47.39 -35.94 -31.06
CA ALA A 890 -47.69 -34.51 -31.11
C ALA A 890 -48.28 -34.07 -32.45
N ILE A 891 -47.82 -34.65 -33.57
CA ILE A 891 -48.37 -34.42 -34.91
C ILE A 891 -49.81 -34.91 -34.98
N ALA A 892 -50.08 -36.13 -34.51
CA ALA A 892 -51.42 -36.71 -34.48
C ALA A 892 -52.38 -35.86 -33.64
N LEU A 893 -51.93 -35.38 -32.47
CA LEU A 893 -52.70 -34.48 -31.61
C LEU A 893 -53.10 -33.18 -32.34
N ILE A 894 -52.17 -32.57 -33.08
CA ILE A 894 -52.44 -31.33 -33.83
C ILE A 894 -53.41 -31.59 -34.97
N GLN A 895 -53.21 -32.63 -35.77
CA GLN A 895 -54.10 -32.97 -36.88
C GLN A 895 -55.52 -33.31 -36.42
N GLN A 896 -55.66 -33.99 -35.27
CA GLN A 896 -56.97 -34.32 -34.69
C GLN A 896 -57.70 -33.07 -34.16
N ARG A 897 -56.97 -32.16 -33.49
CA ARG A 897 -57.54 -30.99 -32.80
C ARG A 897 -57.76 -29.79 -33.72
N TYR A 898 -56.93 -29.68 -34.76
CA TYR A 898 -56.91 -28.57 -35.72
C TYR A 898 -56.89 -29.11 -37.16
N PRO A 899 -57.93 -29.82 -37.62
CA PRO A 899 -57.94 -30.37 -38.98
C PRO A 899 -57.79 -29.26 -40.01
N LEU A 900 -56.87 -29.43 -40.96
CA LEU A 900 -56.79 -28.57 -42.14
C LEU A 900 -58.08 -28.78 -42.92
N GLY A 901 -58.85 -27.72 -43.12
CA GLY A 901 -60.12 -27.79 -43.84
C GLY A 901 -59.91 -28.42 -45.21
N SER A 902 -60.75 -29.40 -45.54
CA SER A 902 -60.92 -29.93 -46.88
C SER A 902 -61.35 -28.79 -47.82
N LEU A 903 -60.38 -28.18 -48.49
CA LEU A 903 -60.61 -27.43 -49.72
C LEU A 903 -60.66 -28.45 -50.86
N ASP A 904 -61.84 -29.04 -51.07
CA ASP A 904 -62.21 -29.55 -52.39
C ASP A 904 -62.44 -28.34 -53.31
N TYR A 905 -61.65 -28.32 -54.40
CA TYR A 905 -61.78 -27.59 -55.68
C TYR A 905 -62.19 -26.11 -55.70
#